data_AF-A0A1G8XV95-F1
#
_entry.id   AF-A0A1G8XV95-F1
#
_cell.length_a   1.000
_cell.length_b   1.000
_cell.length_c   1.000
_cell.angle_alpha   90.00
_cell.angle_beta   90.00
_cell.angle_gamma   90.00
#
_symmetry.space_group_name_H-M   'P 1'
#
loop_
_entity.id
_entity.type
_entity.pdbx_description
1 polymer ?
#
loop_
_entity_poly.entity_id
_entity_poly.type
_entity_poly.pdbx_seq_one_letter_code
_entity_poly.pdbx_strand_id
1 'polypeptide(L)'
;MKREGAVVVDARTFLVVIGLAVLLVTAGCSSLGGDGETDSPTAGAATPTTTGEQTPDTPQAVRTVTDDLDAETAATFERLVTDEDGELTDEGERLLDRLDATAELGATQRDAVVKSVVDREDIGSVVETLDTLLATPDAFAAEALAAGLDDSNGDGILDGEATALGLDSADVDNRTVDIARRAREDGYGEREITAIQRLADFDAFAWRQAEAFGLVNNVADGDVTANDLDLLNDTSGDGLLDGTVAELGLDPAPSRERLATATETLGQEAFSLLGIRYLEQYATVLDDDAARQQAAALDRLEPVEPATLSQDDVAALADDDGDGLINAMEAELGLDAAKADPAIARVVTRLVDGDYGETERQYVERVVDLREYRGNDYERWSQATALGLLGEELANGTVTDSQLQALGNNDTDKLLNGIETEFGTDPNVADTSGDGFLDHLLWGPMQDLGLDVSPDSPNVFVEVDTAEGVAAPSEEQKQAVQSLFESAPDNIGEINVQFRVCHTEQADIAEPEDMIGDTLEDRNITGLGFHYLLLADGLVAGATQGATLTLPVDDAQYDDLTSWMVVDGTLWRTNSEVYQAGTIAHELGHSLGIGGDAYLGVDSFEVSAERYQSIMNYNYPLEDLTFSTGEPFNDYEQMANQTFGSRFQDRSTLETMWDDGDADEEALC
;
A
#
# COMPACT_ATOMS: atom_id res chain seq x y z
N MET A 1 -23.04 32.36 -3.57
CA MET A 1 -22.84 31.71 -4.88
C MET A 1 -23.63 30.40 -4.87
N LYS A 2 -24.51 30.19 -5.86
CA LYS A 2 -25.41 29.02 -5.95
C LYS A 2 -24.65 27.82 -6.52
N ARG A 3 -24.64 26.69 -5.82
CA ARG A 3 -24.23 25.36 -6.34
C ARG A 3 -25.46 24.67 -6.95
N GLU A 4 -25.38 24.33 -8.23
CA GLU A 4 -26.32 23.41 -8.90
C GLU A 4 -25.67 22.02 -8.94
N GLY A 5 -26.28 21.06 -8.25
CA GLY A 5 -25.93 19.64 -8.33
C GLY A 5 -26.71 18.96 -9.44
N ALA A 6 -26.00 18.24 -10.32
CA ALA A 6 -26.60 17.36 -11.31
C ALA A 6 -26.56 15.92 -10.81
N VAL A 7 -27.73 15.34 -10.59
CA VAL A 7 -27.96 13.93 -10.31
C VAL A 7 -28.08 13.19 -11.65
N VAL A 8 -27.20 12.23 -11.91
CA VAL A 8 -27.36 11.28 -13.02
C VAL A 8 -27.94 9.99 -12.43
N VAL A 9 -29.16 9.66 -12.87
CA VAL A 9 -29.89 8.46 -12.45
C VAL A 9 -29.58 7.33 -13.44
N ASP A 10 -29.10 6.23 -12.89
CA ASP A 10 -28.87 4.94 -13.53
C ASP A 10 -30.18 4.30 -14.03
N ALA A 11 -30.13 3.67 -15.20
CA ALA A 11 -31.28 3.04 -15.84
C ALA A 11 -30.92 1.63 -16.31
N ARG A 12 -31.08 0.65 -15.41
CA ARG A 12 -31.21 -0.76 -15.76
C ARG A 12 -32.63 -1.27 -15.50
N THR A 13 -33.09 -2.10 -16.43
CA THR A 13 -34.08 -3.19 -16.30
C THR A 13 -35.51 -2.93 -16.79
N PHE A 14 -35.88 -3.54 -17.94
CA PHE A 14 -37.03 -4.45 -18.01
C PHE A 14 -36.95 -5.44 -19.19
N LEU A 15 -36.98 -6.72 -18.81
CA LEU A 15 -37.26 -7.98 -19.50
C LEU A 15 -38.24 -7.96 -20.71
N VAL A 16 -38.10 -8.95 -21.62
CA VAL A 16 -39.10 -10.02 -21.86
C VAL A 16 -38.56 -11.16 -22.77
N VAL A 17 -38.95 -12.37 -22.37
CA VAL A 17 -38.66 -13.74 -22.86
C VAL A 17 -39.65 -14.20 -23.96
N ILE A 18 -39.31 -15.31 -24.64
CA ILE A 18 -40.12 -16.34 -25.38
C ILE A 18 -39.64 -16.47 -26.85
N GLY A 19 -39.32 -17.63 -27.42
CA GLY A 19 -39.30 -19.02 -26.93
C GLY A 19 -39.00 -20.06 -28.05
N LEU A 20 -38.59 -21.25 -27.59
CA LEU A 20 -38.78 -22.62 -28.11
C LEU A 20 -38.67 -23.01 -29.61
N ALA A 21 -37.71 -23.91 -29.85
CA ALA A 21 -37.83 -25.31 -30.33
C ALA A 21 -38.12 -25.65 -31.81
N VAL A 22 -37.66 -26.89 -32.15
CA VAL A 22 -37.93 -27.78 -33.31
C VAL A 22 -36.70 -27.92 -34.26
N LEU A 23 -36.16 -29.08 -34.66
CA LEU A 23 -36.56 -30.50 -34.65
C LEU A 23 -35.31 -31.42 -34.71
N LEU A 24 -35.38 -32.59 -34.07
CA LEU A 24 -34.56 -33.79 -34.29
C LEU A 24 -34.91 -34.48 -35.62
N VAL A 25 -33.90 -35.00 -36.33
CA VAL A 25 -34.06 -36.15 -37.24
C VAL A 25 -32.97 -37.18 -36.97
N THR A 26 -33.42 -38.39 -36.69
CA THR A 26 -32.69 -39.62 -36.46
C THR A 26 -32.52 -40.45 -37.74
N ALA A 27 -31.50 -41.30 -37.74
CA ALA A 27 -31.50 -42.72 -38.17
C ALA A 27 -30.74 -43.13 -39.44
N GLY A 28 -29.87 -44.15 -39.24
CA GLY A 28 -29.31 -45.09 -40.21
C GLY A 28 -28.05 -45.77 -39.63
N CYS A 29 -28.14 -46.79 -38.76
CA CYS A 29 -28.12 -48.25 -39.07
C CYS A 29 -26.95 -48.65 -40.02
N SER A 30 -25.98 -49.52 -39.72
CA SER A 30 -26.03 -50.89 -39.15
C SER A 30 -24.58 -51.32 -38.78
N SER A 31 -24.26 -51.85 -37.59
CA SER A 31 -24.37 -53.24 -37.11
C SER A 31 -23.38 -54.26 -37.69
N LEU A 32 -22.42 -54.62 -36.83
CA LEU A 32 -21.68 -55.89 -36.65
C LEU A 32 -22.44 -57.18 -37.01
N GLY A 33 -21.68 -58.23 -37.37
CA GLY A 33 -22.11 -59.63 -37.29
C GLY A 33 -21.23 -60.58 -38.12
N GLY A 34 -20.45 -61.43 -37.46
CA GLY A 34 -19.59 -62.45 -38.09
C GLY A 34 -20.19 -63.86 -38.21
N ASP A 35 -19.28 -64.77 -38.52
CA ASP A 35 -19.30 -66.25 -38.53
C ASP A 35 -20.00 -67.02 -39.67
N GLY A 36 -19.28 -68.01 -40.21
CA GLY A 36 -19.87 -69.28 -40.67
C GLY A 36 -19.35 -69.93 -41.96
N GLU A 37 -18.54 -70.97 -41.79
CA GLU A 37 -18.54 -72.25 -42.54
C GLU A 37 -18.05 -72.37 -44.01
N THR A 38 -16.93 -73.12 -44.15
CA THR A 38 -16.68 -74.29 -45.02
C THR A 38 -17.31 -74.38 -46.41
N ASP A 39 -16.48 -74.49 -47.47
CA ASP A 39 -16.39 -75.72 -48.27
C ASP A 39 -15.20 -75.71 -49.26
N SER A 40 -14.60 -76.89 -49.42
CA SER A 40 -13.58 -77.21 -50.43
C SER A 40 -14.15 -77.16 -51.86
N PRO A 41 -13.30 -77.02 -52.88
CA PRO A 41 -13.10 -78.20 -53.72
C PRO A 41 -11.65 -78.45 -54.16
N THR A 42 -11.38 -79.74 -54.30
CA THR A 42 -10.22 -80.38 -54.87
C THR A 42 -10.20 -80.25 -56.40
N ALA A 43 -9.09 -79.79 -56.98
CA ALA A 43 -8.54 -80.13 -58.31
C ALA A 43 -7.30 -79.25 -58.52
N GLY A 44 -6.17 -79.63 -59.09
CA GLY A 44 -5.73 -80.83 -59.77
C GLY A 44 -4.35 -80.48 -60.36
N ALA A 45 -3.43 -81.41 -60.24
CA ALA A 45 -2.02 -81.37 -60.66
C ALA A 45 -1.69 -80.58 -61.95
N ALA A 46 -0.58 -79.83 -61.89
CA ALA A 46 0.44 -79.82 -62.94
C ALA A 46 1.79 -79.39 -62.34
N THR A 47 2.73 -80.32 -62.26
CA THR A 47 4.14 -80.07 -61.96
C THR A 47 4.86 -79.68 -63.24
N PRO A 48 5.45 -78.49 -63.38
CA PRO A 48 6.50 -78.24 -64.34
C PRO A 48 7.84 -78.54 -63.66
N THR A 49 8.52 -79.56 -64.14
CA THR A 49 9.94 -79.78 -63.85
C THR A 49 10.73 -78.68 -64.55
N THR A 50 11.04 -77.60 -63.84
CA THR A 50 12.04 -76.63 -64.29
C THR A 50 13.43 -77.15 -63.96
N THR A 51 14.17 -77.39 -65.04
CA THR A 51 15.61 -77.60 -65.08
C THR A 51 16.32 -76.51 -64.27
N GLY A 52 17.10 -76.91 -63.28
CA GLY A 52 17.92 -76.02 -62.46
C GLY A 52 18.96 -75.30 -63.30
N GLU A 53 18.65 -74.05 -63.66
CA GLU A 53 19.64 -73.00 -63.67
C GLU A 53 20.03 -72.78 -62.19
N GLN A 54 21.32 -72.93 -61.88
CA GLN A 54 21.82 -72.53 -60.58
C GLN A 54 21.52 -71.03 -60.47
N THR A 55 20.50 -70.69 -59.68
CA THR A 55 20.33 -69.34 -59.18
C THR A 55 21.69 -68.90 -58.63
N PRO A 56 22.17 -67.70 -58.99
CA PRO A 56 23.33 -67.10 -58.35
C PRO A 56 23.22 -67.32 -56.84
N ASP A 57 24.31 -67.74 -56.20
CA ASP A 57 24.30 -67.99 -54.76
C ASP A 57 23.98 -66.66 -54.06
N THR A 58 22.73 -66.51 -53.61
CA THR A 58 22.27 -65.36 -52.83
C THR A 58 23.32 -65.03 -51.77
N PRO A 59 23.83 -63.79 -51.70
CA PRO A 59 24.82 -63.39 -50.72
C PRO A 59 24.39 -63.79 -49.31
N GLN A 60 25.31 -64.35 -48.53
CA GLN A 60 25.01 -64.88 -47.19
C GLN A 60 24.39 -63.81 -46.26
N ALA A 61 24.77 -62.55 -46.44
CA ALA A 61 24.21 -61.41 -45.70
C ALA A 61 22.70 -61.23 -45.98
N VAL A 62 22.26 -61.36 -47.24
CA VAL A 62 20.84 -61.29 -47.62
C VAL A 62 20.07 -62.46 -46.99
N ARG A 63 20.60 -63.69 -47.08
CA ARG A 63 19.96 -64.87 -46.45
C ARG A 63 19.77 -64.68 -44.95
N THR A 64 20.77 -64.13 -44.27
CA THR A 64 20.70 -63.87 -42.81
C THR A 64 19.60 -62.89 -42.42
N VAL A 65 19.25 -61.95 -43.30
CA VAL A 65 18.16 -60.98 -43.09
C VAL A 65 16.80 -61.59 -43.47
N THR A 66 16.76 -62.44 -44.51
CA THR A 66 15.49 -62.96 -45.04
C THR A 66 15.02 -64.27 -44.42
N ASP A 67 15.86 -64.97 -43.64
CA ASP A 67 15.55 -66.29 -43.05
C ASP A 67 14.30 -66.28 -42.14
N ASP A 68 13.98 -65.14 -41.53
CA ASP A 68 12.84 -64.97 -40.61
C ASP A 68 11.60 -64.34 -41.27
N LEU A 69 11.70 -63.94 -42.55
CA LEU A 69 10.63 -63.29 -43.30
C LEU A 69 9.74 -64.31 -44.02
N ASP A 70 8.51 -63.91 -44.37
CA ASP A 70 7.70 -64.73 -45.27
C ASP A 70 8.30 -64.73 -46.69
N ALA A 71 7.97 -65.78 -47.45
CA ALA A 71 8.59 -66.03 -48.75
C ALA A 71 8.35 -64.92 -49.80
N GLU A 72 7.25 -64.17 -49.69
CA GLU A 72 6.92 -63.10 -50.63
C GLU A 72 7.74 -61.85 -50.33
N THR A 73 7.81 -61.45 -49.07
CA THR A 73 8.66 -60.34 -48.61
C THR A 73 10.14 -60.64 -48.83
N ALA A 74 10.60 -61.85 -48.49
CA ALA A 74 11.98 -62.29 -48.72
C ALA A 74 12.38 -62.21 -50.20
N ALA A 75 11.54 -62.72 -51.10
CA ALA A 75 11.82 -62.69 -52.54
C ALA A 75 11.80 -61.25 -53.10
N THR A 76 10.91 -60.40 -52.60
CA THR A 76 10.83 -58.99 -53.01
C THR A 76 12.05 -58.21 -52.52
N PHE A 77 12.45 -58.42 -51.27
CA PHE A 77 13.64 -57.81 -50.69
C PHE A 77 14.92 -58.22 -51.45
N GLU A 78 15.10 -59.52 -51.71
CA GLU A 78 16.23 -60.05 -52.48
C GLU A 78 16.32 -59.37 -53.85
N ARG A 79 15.20 -59.28 -54.58
CA ARG A 79 15.13 -58.58 -55.87
C ARG A 79 15.52 -57.10 -55.79
N LEU A 80 15.24 -56.43 -54.68
CA LEU A 80 15.57 -55.00 -54.52
C LEU A 80 17.05 -54.79 -54.20
N VAL A 81 17.65 -55.65 -53.37
CA VAL A 81 19.05 -55.49 -52.91
C VAL A 81 20.09 -56.13 -53.84
N THR A 82 19.67 -56.93 -54.82
CA THR A 82 20.56 -57.53 -55.82
C THR A 82 20.24 -57.09 -57.25
N ASP A 83 21.24 -57.05 -58.12
CA ASP A 83 21.08 -56.79 -59.55
C ASP A 83 20.63 -58.02 -60.37
N GLU A 84 20.59 -57.91 -61.70
CA GLU A 84 20.17 -59.01 -62.59
C GLU A 84 21.10 -60.24 -62.53
N ASP A 85 22.35 -60.06 -62.11
CA ASP A 85 23.35 -61.12 -61.97
C ASP A 85 23.33 -61.74 -60.56
N GLY A 86 22.49 -61.21 -59.66
CA GLY A 86 22.37 -61.64 -58.26
C GLY A 86 23.49 -61.10 -57.36
N GLU A 87 24.25 -60.10 -57.82
CA GLU A 87 25.24 -59.38 -57.02
C GLU A 87 24.56 -58.25 -56.24
N LEU A 88 25.11 -57.83 -55.10
CA LEU A 88 24.53 -56.72 -54.32
C LEU A 88 24.65 -55.42 -55.12
N THR A 89 23.59 -54.63 -55.12
CA THR A 89 23.66 -53.23 -55.56
C THR A 89 24.45 -52.39 -54.54
N ASP A 90 24.99 -51.25 -54.95
CA ASP A 90 25.72 -50.35 -54.04
C ASP A 90 24.81 -49.92 -52.86
N GLU A 91 23.54 -49.65 -53.13
CA GLU A 91 22.53 -49.35 -52.11
C GLU A 91 22.18 -50.57 -51.25
N GLY A 92 22.10 -51.76 -51.84
CA GLY A 92 21.87 -53.02 -51.13
C GLY A 92 23.01 -53.38 -50.17
N GLU A 93 24.26 -53.15 -50.56
CA GLU A 93 25.43 -53.32 -49.69
C GLU A 93 25.37 -52.33 -48.52
N ARG A 94 25.12 -51.04 -48.78
CA ARG A 94 24.93 -50.02 -47.71
C ARG A 94 23.80 -50.38 -46.74
N LEU A 95 22.67 -50.85 -47.26
CA LEU A 95 21.54 -51.26 -46.43
C LEU A 95 21.91 -52.44 -45.53
N LEU A 96 22.57 -53.47 -46.06
CA LEU A 96 22.98 -54.63 -45.28
C LEU A 96 24.01 -54.27 -44.22
N ASP A 97 24.94 -53.36 -44.50
CA ASP A 97 25.87 -52.82 -43.51
C ASP A 97 25.14 -52.10 -42.36
N ARG A 98 24.07 -51.35 -42.65
CA ARG A 98 23.23 -50.72 -41.62
C ARG A 98 22.36 -51.72 -40.88
N LEU A 99 21.81 -52.72 -41.57
CA LEU A 99 21.06 -53.79 -40.94
C LEU A 99 21.94 -54.61 -39.97
N ASP A 100 23.23 -54.79 -40.29
CA ASP A 100 24.21 -55.40 -39.37
C ASP A 100 24.46 -54.51 -38.15
N ALA A 101 24.55 -53.18 -38.33
CA ALA A 101 24.60 -52.24 -37.21
C ALA A 101 23.32 -52.30 -36.33
N THR A 102 22.14 -52.48 -36.94
CA THR A 102 20.88 -52.70 -36.21
C THR A 102 20.75 -54.11 -35.61
N ALA A 103 21.65 -55.05 -35.90
CA ALA A 103 21.59 -56.40 -35.33
C ALA A 103 21.77 -56.39 -33.80
N GLU A 104 22.35 -55.32 -33.26
CA GLU A 104 22.39 -55.07 -31.82
C GLU A 104 21.02 -54.68 -31.24
N LEU A 105 20.06 -54.23 -32.07
CA LEU A 105 18.72 -53.76 -31.68
C LEU A 105 17.65 -54.87 -31.68
N GLY A 106 17.80 -55.92 -32.51
CA GLY A 106 16.93 -57.11 -32.50
C GLY A 106 16.35 -57.54 -33.85
N ALA A 107 15.66 -58.69 -33.89
CA ALA A 107 15.03 -59.21 -35.11
C ALA A 107 13.83 -58.38 -35.55
N THR A 108 12.99 -57.93 -34.61
CA THR A 108 11.80 -57.11 -34.88
C THR A 108 12.13 -55.83 -35.66
N GLN A 109 13.20 -55.13 -35.26
CA GLN A 109 13.64 -53.90 -35.93
C GLN A 109 14.12 -54.20 -37.35
N ARG A 110 14.92 -55.26 -37.54
CA ARG A 110 15.37 -55.66 -38.89
C ARG A 110 14.19 -56.00 -39.80
N ASP A 111 13.20 -56.73 -39.30
CA ASP A 111 12.00 -57.07 -40.07
C ASP A 111 11.21 -55.83 -40.49
N ALA A 112 11.06 -54.85 -39.59
CA ALA A 112 10.37 -53.60 -39.87
C ALA A 112 11.09 -52.77 -40.94
N VAL A 113 12.42 -52.72 -40.90
CA VAL A 113 13.25 -52.05 -41.92
C VAL A 113 13.09 -52.73 -43.28
N VAL A 114 13.20 -54.06 -43.32
CA VAL A 114 13.03 -54.84 -44.56
C VAL A 114 11.64 -54.63 -45.14
N LYS A 115 10.61 -54.63 -44.29
CA LYS A 115 9.25 -54.36 -44.72
C LYS A 115 9.12 -52.97 -45.34
N SER A 116 9.71 -51.94 -44.74
CA SER A 116 9.69 -50.59 -45.30
C SER A 116 10.43 -50.50 -46.65
N VAL A 117 11.53 -51.23 -46.84
CA VAL A 117 12.21 -51.34 -48.15
C VAL A 117 11.29 -51.98 -49.20
N VAL A 118 10.60 -53.05 -48.82
CA VAL A 118 9.67 -53.76 -49.71
C VAL A 118 8.46 -52.90 -50.06
N ASP A 119 7.88 -52.22 -49.08
CA ASP A 119 6.67 -51.40 -49.26
C ASP A 119 6.95 -50.13 -50.07
N ARG A 120 8.15 -49.53 -49.93
CA ARG A 120 8.54 -48.30 -50.65
C ARG A 120 9.21 -48.54 -51.99
N GLU A 121 9.80 -49.72 -52.19
CA GLU A 121 10.68 -50.06 -53.33
C GLU A 121 11.82 -49.02 -53.56
N ASP A 122 12.26 -48.33 -52.50
CA ASP A 122 13.31 -47.29 -52.53
C ASP A 122 14.32 -47.52 -51.40
N ILE A 123 15.38 -48.27 -51.70
CA ILE A 123 16.44 -48.57 -50.72
C ILE A 123 17.18 -47.29 -50.30
N GLY A 124 17.41 -46.37 -51.24
CA GLY A 124 18.18 -45.15 -50.96
C GLY A 124 17.54 -44.30 -49.87
N SER A 125 16.23 -44.06 -49.99
CA SER A 125 15.46 -43.30 -48.99
C SER A 125 15.41 -44.01 -47.63
N VAL A 126 15.28 -45.34 -47.60
CA VAL A 126 15.28 -46.10 -46.34
C VAL A 126 16.67 -46.08 -45.68
N VAL A 127 17.75 -46.17 -46.46
CA VAL A 127 19.13 -46.07 -45.93
C VAL A 127 19.39 -44.68 -45.34
N GLU A 128 18.97 -43.60 -45.99
CA GLU A 128 19.11 -42.25 -45.44
C GLU A 128 18.30 -42.10 -44.14
N THR A 129 17.09 -42.65 -44.09
CA THR A 129 16.25 -42.67 -42.89
C THR A 129 16.91 -43.44 -41.74
N LEU A 130 17.50 -44.60 -42.03
CA LEU A 130 18.26 -45.39 -41.07
C LEU A 130 19.50 -44.66 -40.57
N ASP A 131 20.24 -44.00 -41.46
CA ASP A 131 21.41 -43.21 -41.11
C ASP A 131 21.05 -42.11 -40.09
N THR A 132 19.92 -41.43 -40.28
CA THR A 132 19.40 -40.44 -39.31
C THR A 132 19.00 -41.08 -37.98
N LEU A 133 18.21 -42.17 -37.99
CA LEU A 133 17.77 -42.83 -36.76
C LEU A 133 18.92 -43.45 -35.97
N LEU A 134 19.89 -44.06 -36.63
CA LEU A 134 21.05 -44.66 -35.98
C LEU A 134 22.04 -43.63 -35.42
N ALA A 135 21.88 -42.34 -35.76
CA ALA A 135 22.61 -41.25 -35.12
C ALA A 135 21.97 -40.80 -33.78
N THR A 136 20.78 -41.30 -33.45
CA THR A 136 20.03 -41.00 -32.21
C THR A 136 20.36 -42.00 -31.10
N PRO A 137 19.96 -41.76 -29.83
CA PRO A 137 20.15 -42.72 -28.75
C PRO A 137 19.57 -44.12 -29.06
N ASP A 138 20.33 -45.17 -28.78
CA ASP A 138 19.99 -46.57 -29.13
C ASP A 138 18.58 -46.99 -28.69
N ALA A 139 18.14 -46.56 -27.50
CA ALA A 139 16.82 -46.89 -26.98
C ALA A 139 15.69 -46.30 -27.85
N PHE A 140 15.87 -45.05 -28.29
CA PHE A 140 14.93 -44.37 -29.17
C PHE A 140 14.93 -45.00 -30.56
N ALA A 141 16.12 -45.22 -31.14
CA ALA A 141 16.26 -45.88 -32.45
C ALA A 141 15.60 -47.27 -32.44
N ALA A 142 15.79 -48.06 -31.38
CA ALA A 142 15.18 -49.38 -31.24
C ALA A 142 13.65 -49.34 -31.21
N GLU A 143 13.07 -48.36 -30.51
CA GLU A 143 11.62 -48.18 -30.40
C GLU A 143 11.03 -47.68 -31.72
N ALA A 144 11.64 -46.65 -32.31
CA ALA A 144 11.21 -46.10 -33.60
C ALA A 144 11.27 -47.16 -34.71
N LEU A 145 12.36 -47.90 -34.82
CA LEU A 145 12.49 -48.98 -35.82
C LEU A 145 11.46 -50.09 -35.60
N ALA A 146 11.16 -50.45 -34.35
CA ALA A 146 10.18 -51.50 -34.06
C ALA A 146 8.75 -51.10 -34.44
N ALA A 147 8.42 -49.81 -34.33
CA ALA A 147 7.12 -49.27 -34.67
C ALA A 147 6.94 -48.98 -36.18
N GLY A 148 8.05 -48.84 -36.92
CA GLY A 148 8.07 -48.79 -38.39
C GLY A 148 8.64 -47.49 -38.94
N LEU A 149 9.05 -47.54 -40.21
CA LEU A 149 9.71 -46.41 -40.88
C LEU A 149 8.78 -45.63 -41.81
N ASP A 150 7.49 -45.97 -41.89
CA ASP A 150 6.54 -45.30 -42.78
C ASP A 150 6.14 -43.92 -42.25
N ASP A 151 5.81 -42.99 -43.15
CA ASP A 151 5.24 -41.67 -42.82
C ASP A 151 3.81 -41.71 -43.36
N SER A 152 2.91 -42.34 -42.59
CA SER A 152 1.57 -42.68 -43.08
C SER A 152 0.66 -41.46 -43.17
N ASN A 153 0.94 -40.41 -42.40
CA ASN A 153 0.14 -39.18 -42.34
C ASN A 153 0.74 -38.03 -43.19
N GLY A 154 1.98 -38.18 -43.68
CA GLY A 154 2.66 -37.22 -44.56
C GLY A 154 3.13 -35.97 -43.83
N ASP A 155 3.32 -36.03 -42.52
CA ASP A 155 3.71 -34.89 -41.68
C ASP A 155 5.24 -34.71 -41.59
N GLY A 156 6.00 -35.66 -42.16
CA GLY A 156 7.46 -35.66 -42.19
C GLY A 156 8.12 -36.32 -40.98
N ILE A 157 7.35 -36.87 -40.05
CA ILE A 157 7.79 -37.73 -38.95
C ILE A 157 7.40 -39.16 -39.28
N LEU A 158 8.29 -40.11 -39.01
CA LEU A 158 7.95 -41.52 -39.22
C LEU A 158 6.98 -41.99 -38.13
N ASP A 159 6.06 -42.89 -38.47
CA ASP A 159 5.11 -43.52 -37.55
C ASP A 159 5.84 -44.09 -36.32
N GLY A 160 7.03 -44.65 -36.52
CA GLY A 160 7.88 -45.12 -35.45
C GLY A 160 8.53 -44.02 -34.61
N GLU A 161 9.01 -42.94 -35.24
CA GLU A 161 9.50 -41.77 -34.51
C GLU A 161 8.38 -41.15 -33.66
N ALA A 162 7.18 -40.98 -34.24
CA ALA A 162 6.01 -40.50 -33.54
C ALA A 162 5.68 -41.38 -32.33
N THR A 163 5.68 -42.71 -32.51
CA THR A 163 5.46 -43.66 -31.41
C THR A 163 6.51 -43.51 -30.31
N ALA A 164 7.80 -43.45 -30.65
CA ALA A 164 8.89 -43.30 -29.69
C ALA A 164 8.90 -41.94 -28.97
N LEU A 165 8.40 -40.89 -29.64
CA LEU A 165 8.21 -39.55 -29.08
C LEU A 165 6.90 -39.42 -28.27
N GLY A 166 6.09 -40.48 -28.19
CA GLY A 166 4.78 -40.44 -27.53
C GLY A 166 3.73 -39.61 -28.26
N LEU A 167 3.95 -39.30 -29.54
CA LEU A 167 3.03 -38.56 -30.38
C LEU A 167 1.91 -39.51 -30.85
N ASP A 168 0.65 -39.18 -30.54
CA ASP A 168 -0.50 -39.90 -31.09
C ASP A 168 -0.68 -39.54 -32.57
N SER A 169 -0.24 -40.41 -33.47
CA SER A 169 -0.27 -40.17 -34.93
C SER A 169 -1.65 -39.80 -35.50
N ALA A 170 -2.75 -40.00 -34.75
CA ALA A 170 -4.09 -39.57 -35.13
C ALA A 170 -4.47 -38.15 -34.67
N ASP A 171 -3.80 -37.59 -33.66
CA ASP A 171 -4.15 -36.31 -33.02
C ASP A 171 -2.90 -35.53 -32.54
N VAL A 172 -1.79 -35.61 -33.29
CA VAL A 172 -0.58 -34.84 -32.94
C VAL A 172 -0.83 -33.36 -33.18
N ASP A 173 -0.48 -32.54 -32.20
CA ASP A 173 -0.38 -31.10 -32.38
C ASP A 173 0.70 -30.79 -33.44
N ASN A 174 0.29 -30.13 -34.54
CA ASN A 174 1.20 -29.78 -35.64
C ASN A 174 2.44 -28.99 -35.19
N ARG A 175 2.38 -28.29 -34.04
CA ARG A 175 3.51 -27.57 -33.46
C ARG A 175 4.56 -28.52 -32.92
N THR A 176 4.15 -29.59 -32.22
CA THR A 176 5.07 -30.62 -31.74
C THR A 176 5.73 -31.35 -32.91
N VAL A 177 4.97 -31.65 -33.97
CA VAL A 177 5.49 -32.25 -35.21
C VAL A 177 6.55 -31.35 -35.85
N ASP A 178 6.27 -30.04 -35.97
CA ASP A 178 7.21 -29.10 -36.55
C ASP A 178 8.52 -29.00 -35.75
N ILE A 179 8.45 -29.08 -34.42
CA ILE A 179 9.63 -29.11 -33.53
C ILE A 179 10.40 -30.43 -33.72
N ALA A 180 9.70 -31.57 -33.68
CA ALA A 180 10.32 -32.88 -33.89
C ALA A 180 11.03 -32.96 -35.25
N ARG A 181 10.41 -32.39 -36.29
CA ARG A 181 10.96 -32.40 -37.65
C ARG A 181 12.25 -31.59 -37.75
N ARG A 182 12.35 -30.47 -37.05
CA ARG A 182 13.60 -29.69 -36.97
C ARG A 182 14.67 -30.43 -36.18
N ALA A 183 14.32 -30.98 -35.02
CA ALA A 183 15.25 -31.78 -34.22
C ALA A 183 15.79 -33.00 -35.00
N ARG A 184 14.97 -33.58 -35.88
CA ARG A 184 15.37 -34.68 -36.78
C ARG A 184 16.49 -34.30 -37.74
N GLU A 185 16.55 -33.05 -38.21
CA GLU A 185 17.57 -32.61 -39.18
C GLU A 185 18.99 -32.72 -38.61
N ASP A 186 19.14 -32.53 -37.30
CA ASP A 186 20.42 -32.63 -36.58
C ASP A 186 20.61 -33.99 -35.88
N GLY A 187 19.58 -34.84 -35.91
CA GLY A 187 19.49 -36.08 -35.14
C GLY A 187 19.01 -35.82 -33.71
N TYR A 188 18.01 -36.59 -33.26
CA TYR A 188 17.49 -36.48 -31.90
C TYR A 188 18.58 -36.81 -30.86
N GLY A 189 18.88 -35.89 -29.95
CA GLY A 189 19.61 -36.22 -28.72
C GLY A 189 18.65 -36.57 -27.57
N GLU A 190 19.19 -37.07 -26.46
CA GLU A 190 18.37 -37.52 -25.31
C GLU A 190 17.50 -36.40 -24.72
N ARG A 191 17.98 -35.15 -24.76
CA ARG A 191 17.27 -34.01 -24.19
C ARG A 191 16.18 -33.52 -25.13
N GLU A 192 16.45 -33.48 -26.43
CA GLU A 192 15.48 -33.16 -27.47
C GLU A 192 14.32 -34.14 -27.42
N ILE A 193 14.60 -35.44 -27.30
CA ILE A 193 13.57 -36.49 -27.13
C ILE A 193 12.73 -36.20 -25.88
N THR A 194 13.38 -35.96 -24.74
CA THR A 194 12.68 -35.68 -23.48
C THR A 194 11.82 -34.42 -23.58
N ALA A 195 12.30 -33.37 -24.24
CA ALA A 195 11.56 -32.13 -24.43
C ALA A 195 10.34 -32.35 -25.32
N ILE A 196 10.51 -33.03 -26.46
CA ILE A 196 9.42 -33.33 -27.38
C ILE A 196 8.35 -34.20 -26.72
N GLN A 197 8.75 -35.20 -25.95
CA GLN A 197 7.81 -36.04 -25.18
C GLN A 197 7.00 -35.19 -24.18
N ARG A 198 7.61 -34.23 -23.49
CA ARG A 198 6.87 -33.31 -22.59
C ARG A 198 5.90 -32.42 -23.36
N LEU A 199 6.33 -31.89 -24.51
CA LEU A 199 5.49 -31.08 -25.38
C LEU A 199 4.33 -31.88 -25.98
N ALA A 200 4.49 -33.19 -26.21
CA ALA A 200 3.44 -34.09 -26.64
C ALA A 200 2.33 -34.24 -25.57
N ASP A 201 2.72 -34.22 -24.30
CA ASP A 201 1.82 -34.33 -23.15
C ASP A 201 1.14 -33.00 -22.76
N PHE A 202 1.56 -31.87 -23.36
CA PHE A 202 0.97 -30.57 -23.06
C PHE A 202 -0.48 -30.47 -23.53
N ASP A 203 -1.35 -30.01 -22.64
CA ASP A 203 -2.68 -29.57 -23.02
C ASP A 203 -2.64 -28.19 -23.72
N ALA A 204 -3.82 -27.71 -24.15
CA ALA A 204 -3.92 -26.41 -24.82
C ALA A 204 -3.48 -25.24 -23.93
N PHE A 205 -3.57 -25.35 -22.61
CA PHE A 205 -3.14 -24.29 -21.69
C PHE A 205 -1.63 -24.27 -21.53
N ALA A 206 -0.99 -25.41 -21.27
CA ALA A 206 0.46 -25.55 -21.21
C ALA A 206 1.13 -25.09 -22.52
N TRP A 207 0.57 -25.44 -23.68
CA TRP A 207 1.07 -24.96 -24.97
C TRP A 207 1.07 -23.44 -25.10
N ARG A 208 -0.01 -22.77 -24.70
CA ARG A 208 -0.11 -21.31 -24.80
C ARG A 208 0.88 -20.61 -23.86
N GLN A 209 1.11 -21.18 -22.67
CA GLN A 209 2.14 -20.69 -21.76
C GLN A 209 3.52 -20.81 -22.41
N ALA A 210 3.86 -22.00 -22.92
CA ALA A 210 5.16 -22.28 -23.50
C ALA A 210 5.48 -21.39 -24.72
N GLU A 211 4.48 -21.07 -25.54
CA GLU A 211 4.61 -20.12 -26.64
C GLU A 211 4.77 -18.67 -26.16
N ALA A 212 3.91 -18.22 -25.26
CA ALA A 212 3.88 -16.83 -24.82
C ALA A 212 5.13 -16.41 -24.05
N PHE A 213 5.69 -17.32 -23.26
CA PHE A 213 6.91 -17.12 -22.49
C PHE A 213 8.16 -17.64 -23.21
N GLY A 214 8.04 -18.05 -24.48
CA GLY A 214 9.17 -18.42 -25.33
C GLY A 214 9.92 -19.68 -24.90
N LEU A 215 9.30 -20.56 -24.11
CA LEU A 215 9.90 -21.77 -23.55
C LEU A 215 10.21 -22.83 -24.62
N VAL A 216 9.50 -22.77 -25.76
CA VAL A 216 9.69 -23.73 -26.88
C VAL A 216 10.75 -23.29 -27.89
N ASN A 217 11.29 -22.08 -27.80
CA ASN A 217 12.23 -21.56 -28.82
C ASN A 217 13.52 -22.39 -28.88
N ASN A 218 14.12 -22.68 -27.72
CA ASN A 218 15.35 -23.48 -27.64
C ASN A 218 15.13 -24.93 -28.10
N VAL A 219 13.93 -25.48 -27.82
CA VAL A 219 13.56 -26.83 -28.28
C VAL A 219 13.40 -26.87 -29.80
N ALA A 220 12.78 -25.84 -30.38
CA ALA A 220 12.58 -25.74 -31.82
C ALA A 220 13.89 -25.55 -32.61
N ASP A 221 14.93 -25.02 -31.95
CA ASP A 221 16.26 -24.78 -32.53
C ASP A 221 17.24 -25.95 -32.26
N GLY A 222 16.81 -27.00 -31.55
CA GLY A 222 17.62 -28.20 -31.31
C GLY A 222 18.76 -28.05 -30.29
N ASP A 223 18.80 -26.96 -29.51
CA ASP A 223 19.82 -26.73 -28.47
C ASP A 223 19.19 -26.89 -27.08
N VAL A 224 18.72 -28.10 -26.76
CA VAL A 224 18.00 -28.36 -25.50
C VAL A 224 18.98 -28.57 -24.35
N THR A 225 18.97 -27.66 -23.38
CA THR A 225 19.72 -27.79 -22.13
C THR A 225 18.91 -28.49 -21.04
N ALA A 226 19.57 -28.90 -19.95
CA ALA A 226 18.86 -29.43 -18.79
C ALA A 226 17.93 -28.38 -18.16
N ASN A 227 18.28 -27.09 -18.25
CA ASN A 227 17.45 -26.01 -17.74
C ASN A 227 16.17 -25.85 -18.58
N ASP A 228 16.25 -25.98 -19.91
CA ASP A 228 15.05 -25.89 -20.76
C ASP A 228 14.04 -27.00 -20.43
N LEU A 229 14.54 -28.20 -20.13
CA LEU A 229 13.69 -29.27 -19.63
C LEU A 229 13.01 -28.86 -18.32
N ASP A 230 13.78 -28.39 -17.33
CA ASP A 230 13.21 -27.97 -16.05
C ASP A 230 12.12 -26.90 -16.22
N LEU A 231 12.30 -25.93 -17.12
CA LEU A 231 11.31 -24.88 -17.43
C LEU A 231 10.00 -25.41 -18.05
N LEU A 232 10.01 -26.60 -18.65
CA LEU A 232 8.83 -27.25 -19.24
C LEU A 232 8.05 -28.14 -18.25
N ASN A 233 8.51 -28.28 -17.01
CA ASN A 233 7.76 -29.01 -15.99
C ASN A 233 6.69 -28.13 -15.34
N ASP A 234 5.69 -28.75 -14.73
CA ASP A 234 4.86 -28.14 -13.68
C ASP A 234 5.21 -28.83 -12.37
N THR A 235 6.23 -28.31 -11.68
CA THR A 235 6.71 -28.92 -10.43
C THR A 235 5.70 -28.76 -9.30
N SER A 236 4.89 -27.71 -9.35
CA SER A 236 3.96 -27.35 -8.28
C SER A 236 2.61 -28.09 -8.37
N GLY A 237 2.26 -28.56 -9.57
CA GLY A 237 1.01 -29.24 -9.89
C GLY A 237 -0.21 -28.32 -10.00
N ASP A 238 0.00 -27.02 -10.21
CA ASP A 238 -1.07 -26.02 -10.33
C ASP A 238 -1.44 -25.67 -11.78
N GLY A 239 -0.80 -26.32 -12.75
CA GLY A 239 -0.97 -26.10 -14.18
C GLY A 239 -0.06 -25.01 -14.77
N LEU A 240 0.75 -24.32 -13.97
CA LEU A 240 1.75 -23.37 -14.47
C LEU A 240 3.05 -24.08 -14.80
N LEU A 241 3.62 -23.78 -15.97
CA LEU A 241 4.97 -24.24 -16.29
C LEU A 241 6.00 -23.50 -15.43
N ASP A 242 7.01 -24.20 -14.94
CA ASP A 242 8.09 -23.68 -14.12
C ASP A 242 8.77 -22.48 -14.80
N GLY A 243 8.90 -22.52 -16.14
CA GLY A 243 9.42 -21.41 -16.92
C GLY A 243 8.50 -20.20 -17.00
N THR A 244 7.18 -20.40 -17.00
CA THR A 244 6.21 -19.30 -16.88
C THR A 244 6.32 -18.64 -15.51
N VAL A 245 6.40 -19.42 -14.44
CA VAL A 245 6.55 -18.89 -13.07
C VAL A 245 7.90 -18.15 -12.92
N ALA A 246 8.98 -18.72 -13.48
CA ALA A 246 10.31 -18.11 -13.44
C ALA A 246 10.39 -16.79 -14.23
N GLU A 247 9.75 -16.70 -15.40
CA GLU A 247 9.72 -15.47 -16.20
C GLU A 247 8.91 -14.36 -15.51
N LEU A 248 7.92 -14.73 -14.69
CA LEU A 248 7.19 -13.81 -13.81
C LEU A 248 7.98 -13.45 -12.53
N GLY A 249 9.22 -13.92 -12.39
CA GLY A 249 10.11 -13.57 -11.28
C GLY A 249 9.87 -14.34 -9.97
N LEU A 250 9.11 -15.44 -10.01
CA LEU A 250 8.70 -16.20 -8.84
C LEU A 250 9.41 -17.56 -8.74
N ASP A 251 9.49 -18.14 -7.54
CA ASP A 251 10.02 -19.51 -7.31
C ASP A 251 9.03 -20.57 -7.81
N PRO A 252 9.32 -21.44 -8.78
CA PRO A 252 8.34 -22.42 -9.29
C PRO A 252 7.88 -23.48 -8.28
N ALA A 253 8.56 -23.67 -7.14
CA ALA A 253 8.26 -24.78 -6.24
C ALA A 253 6.90 -24.71 -5.51
N PRO A 254 6.44 -23.55 -4.97
CA PRO A 254 5.14 -23.45 -4.33
C PRO A 254 3.99 -23.39 -5.34
N SER A 255 2.88 -24.09 -5.05
CA SER A 255 1.64 -23.96 -5.83
C SER A 255 1.03 -22.56 -5.68
N ARG A 256 0.56 -22.00 -6.79
CA ARG A 256 -0.02 -20.65 -6.92
C ARG A 256 -1.35 -20.68 -7.65
N GLU A 257 -2.32 -21.38 -7.07
CA GLU A 257 -3.68 -21.56 -7.65
C GLU A 257 -4.33 -20.25 -8.16
N ARG A 258 -4.15 -19.11 -7.46
CA ARG A 258 -4.66 -17.80 -7.90
C ARG A 258 -3.95 -17.27 -9.15
N LEU A 259 -2.63 -17.41 -9.23
CA LEU A 259 -1.87 -17.03 -10.41
C LEU A 259 -2.21 -17.97 -11.57
N ALA A 260 -2.33 -19.28 -11.32
CA ALA A 260 -2.76 -20.26 -12.31
C ALA A 260 -4.12 -19.90 -12.92
N THR A 261 -5.10 -19.57 -12.06
CA THR A 261 -6.44 -19.13 -12.50
C THR A 261 -6.38 -17.86 -13.33
N ALA A 262 -5.56 -16.87 -12.94
CA ALA A 262 -5.38 -15.64 -13.70
C ALA A 262 -4.72 -15.88 -15.05
N THR A 263 -3.68 -16.72 -15.09
CA THR A 263 -2.95 -17.12 -16.30
C THR A 263 -3.86 -17.91 -17.24
N GLU A 264 -4.70 -18.82 -16.73
CA GLU A 264 -5.68 -19.55 -17.54
C GLU A 264 -6.74 -18.62 -18.12
N THR A 265 -7.27 -17.71 -17.30
CA THR A 265 -8.27 -16.71 -17.72
C THR A 265 -7.72 -15.82 -18.82
N LEU A 266 -6.51 -15.26 -18.63
CA LEU A 266 -5.85 -14.41 -19.62
C LEU A 266 -5.36 -15.18 -20.86
N GLY A 267 -5.10 -16.48 -20.69
CA GLY A 267 -4.64 -17.37 -21.75
C GLY A 267 -5.74 -17.89 -22.67
N GLN A 268 -7.05 -17.71 -22.37
CA GLN A 268 -8.17 -18.37 -23.06
C GLN A 268 -8.16 -18.33 -24.59
N GLU A 269 -7.59 -17.29 -25.21
CA GLU A 269 -7.35 -17.25 -26.67
C GLU A 269 -5.85 -17.26 -26.98
N ALA A 270 -5.13 -16.25 -26.49
CA ALA A 270 -3.68 -16.14 -26.54
C ALA A 270 -3.24 -15.04 -25.56
N PHE A 271 -2.03 -15.12 -25.04
CA PHE A 271 -1.48 -14.05 -24.21
C PHE A 271 -1.17 -12.81 -25.06
N SER A 272 -1.83 -11.69 -24.74
CA SER A 272 -1.43 -10.39 -25.27
C SER A 272 -0.23 -9.85 -24.48
N LEU A 273 0.55 -8.94 -25.08
CA LEU A 273 1.62 -8.23 -24.36
C LEU A 273 1.10 -7.52 -23.09
N LEU A 274 -0.14 -7.03 -23.14
CA LEU A 274 -0.78 -6.40 -21.98
C LEU A 274 -1.13 -7.44 -20.90
N GLY A 275 -1.60 -8.63 -21.31
CA GLY A 275 -1.87 -9.75 -20.41
C GLY A 275 -0.62 -10.24 -19.69
N ILE A 276 0.51 -10.33 -20.39
CA ILE A 276 1.81 -10.69 -19.78
C ILE A 276 2.21 -9.65 -18.73
N ARG A 277 2.16 -8.36 -19.06
CA ARG A 277 2.46 -7.29 -18.09
C ARG A 277 1.53 -7.28 -16.88
N TYR A 278 0.25 -7.57 -17.10
CA TYR A 278 -0.69 -7.74 -15.99
C TYR A 278 -0.26 -8.90 -15.07
N LEU A 279 0.10 -10.05 -15.65
CA LEU A 279 0.55 -11.20 -14.88
C LEU A 279 1.84 -10.92 -14.11
N GLU A 280 2.77 -10.14 -14.66
CA GLU A 280 3.99 -9.70 -13.96
C GLU A 280 3.66 -8.87 -12.71
N GLN A 281 2.78 -7.89 -12.81
CA GLN A 281 2.35 -7.08 -11.67
C GLN A 281 1.52 -7.89 -10.68
N TYR A 282 0.60 -8.72 -11.17
CA TYR A 282 -0.23 -9.59 -10.36
C TYR A 282 0.60 -10.63 -9.59
N ALA A 283 1.62 -11.21 -10.22
CA ALA A 283 2.60 -12.07 -9.58
C ALA A 283 3.35 -11.37 -8.44
N THR A 284 3.81 -10.14 -8.67
CA THR A 284 4.49 -9.31 -7.67
C THR A 284 3.56 -9.03 -6.47
N VAL A 285 2.31 -8.64 -6.73
CA VAL A 285 1.29 -8.42 -5.71
C VAL A 285 0.99 -9.69 -4.91
N LEU A 286 0.99 -10.87 -5.53
CA LEU A 286 0.71 -12.13 -4.81
C LEU A 286 1.86 -12.59 -3.91
N ASP A 287 3.11 -12.23 -4.24
CA ASP A 287 4.33 -12.59 -3.48
C ASP A 287 4.58 -11.65 -2.29
N ASP A 288 4.05 -10.42 -2.33
CA ASP A 288 4.09 -9.47 -1.23
C ASP A 288 2.78 -9.49 -0.42
N ASP A 289 2.86 -9.90 0.85
CA ASP A 289 1.69 -10.03 1.72
C ASP A 289 0.93 -8.71 1.93
N ALA A 290 1.61 -7.56 1.93
CA ALA A 290 0.99 -6.25 2.13
C ALA A 290 0.31 -5.76 0.84
N ALA A 291 1.00 -5.85 -0.31
CA ALA A 291 0.44 -5.52 -1.62
C ALA A 291 -0.79 -6.40 -1.93
N ARG A 292 -0.73 -7.70 -1.62
CA ARG A 292 -1.86 -8.63 -1.78
C ARG A 292 -3.09 -8.17 -1.01
N GLN A 293 -2.91 -7.66 0.20
CA GLN A 293 -4.02 -7.24 1.06
C GLN A 293 -4.57 -5.88 0.65
N GLN A 294 -3.73 -4.97 0.17
CA GLN A 294 -4.18 -3.74 -0.50
C GLN A 294 -5.03 -4.08 -1.73
N ALA A 295 -4.57 -5.00 -2.58
CA ALA A 295 -5.34 -5.44 -3.74
C ALA A 295 -6.64 -6.14 -3.34
N ALA A 296 -6.65 -6.92 -2.25
CA ALA A 296 -7.87 -7.55 -1.73
C ALA A 296 -8.89 -6.50 -1.27
N ALA A 297 -8.45 -5.48 -0.53
CA ALA A 297 -9.30 -4.40 -0.02
C ALA A 297 -9.99 -3.59 -1.13
N LEU A 298 -9.40 -3.58 -2.32
CA LEU A 298 -9.89 -2.87 -3.50
C LEU A 298 -10.58 -3.81 -4.52
N ASP A 299 -10.88 -5.06 -4.13
CA ASP A 299 -11.45 -6.09 -5.00
C ASP A 299 -10.64 -6.32 -6.31
N ARG A 300 -9.30 -6.22 -6.23
CA ARG A 300 -8.36 -6.37 -7.36
C ARG A 300 -7.66 -7.73 -7.43
N LEU A 301 -7.99 -8.66 -6.54
CA LEU A 301 -7.47 -10.03 -6.59
C LEU A 301 -8.26 -10.98 -7.51
N GLU A 302 -9.40 -10.55 -8.03
CA GLU A 302 -10.10 -11.34 -9.04
C GLU A 302 -9.47 -11.07 -10.42
N PRO A 303 -9.13 -12.11 -11.20
CA PRO A 303 -8.56 -11.92 -12.53
C PRO A 303 -9.47 -11.07 -13.43
N VAL A 304 -8.86 -10.11 -14.13
CA VAL A 304 -9.57 -9.31 -15.13
C VAL A 304 -9.79 -10.15 -16.40
N GLU A 305 -11.01 -10.14 -16.91
CA GLU A 305 -11.33 -10.80 -18.18
C GLU A 305 -10.50 -10.21 -19.34
N PRO A 306 -9.96 -11.05 -20.26
CA PRO A 306 -9.09 -10.58 -21.34
C PRO A 306 -9.71 -9.45 -22.19
N ALA A 307 -11.03 -9.52 -22.39
CA ALA A 307 -11.77 -8.55 -23.21
C ALA A 307 -11.91 -7.17 -22.56
N THR A 308 -11.69 -7.07 -21.25
CA THR A 308 -11.79 -5.83 -20.47
C THR A 308 -10.46 -5.31 -19.96
N LEU A 309 -9.39 -6.12 -20.04
CA LEU A 309 -8.06 -5.74 -19.57
C LEU A 309 -7.56 -4.46 -20.25
N SER A 310 -7.12 -3.51 -19.44
CA SER A 310 -6.65 -2.19 -19.86
C SER A 310 -5.25 -1.86 -19.30
N GLN A 311 -4.64 -0.76 -19.76
CA GLN A 311 -3.39 -0.27 -19.16
C GLN A 311 -3.59 0.20 -17.71
N ASP A 312 -4.79 0.67 -17.38
CA ASP A 312 -5.13 1.12 -16.03
C ASP A 312 -5.15 -0.06 -15.04
N ASP A 313 -5.55 -1.26 -15.49
CA ASP A 313 -5.52 -2.46 -14.64
C ASP A 313 -4.10 -2.92 -14.32
N VAL A 314 -3.18 -2.78 -15.27
CA VAL A 314 -1.75 -3.05 -15.04
C VAL A 314 -1.16 -2.00 -14.10
N ALA A 315 -1.41 -0.73 -14.38
CA ALA A 315 -0.93 0.38 -13.56
C ALA A 315 -1.48 0.30 -12.13
N ALA A 316 -2.74 -0.12 -11.94
CA ALA A 316 -3.38 -0.27 -10.63
C ALA A 316 -2.66 -1.24 -9.68
N LEU A 317 -1.99 -2.27 -10.21
CA LEU A 317 -1.28 -3.27 -9.41
C LEU A 317 0.22 -2.96 -9.22
N ALA A 318 0.75 -1.97 -9.93
CA ALA A 318 2.14 -1.58 -9.80
C ALA A 318 2.36 -0.76 -8.51
N ASP A 319 3.61 -0.76 -8.04
CA ASP A 319 4.15 0.17 -7.03
C ASP A 319 5.27 0.95 -7.75
N ASP A 320 4.90 2.05 -8.42
CA ASP A 320 5.79 2.74 -9.35
C ASP A 320 6.91 3.53 -8.65
N ASP A 321 6.71 3.93 -7.39
CA ASP A 321 7.66 4.71 -6.61
C ASP A 321 8.41 3.92 -5.52
N GLY A 322 7.99 2.68 -5.26
CA GLY A 322 8.64 1.72 -4.38
C GLY A 322 8.46 2.03 -2.90
N ASP A 323 7.39 2.74 -2.51
CA ASP A 323 7.12 3.05 -1.11
C ASP A 323 6.39 1.92 -0.36
N GLY A 324 5.88 0.91 -1.09
CA GLY A 324 5.15 -0.24 -0.57
C GLY A 324 3.63 -0.15 -0.75
N LEU A 325 3.11 0.89 -1.41
CA LEU A 325 1.72 0.99 -1.81
C LEU A 325 1.54 0.63 -3.28
N ILE A 326 0.47 -0.11 -3.59
CA ILE A 326 0.07 -0.25 -4.99
C ILE A 326 -0.63 1.04 -5.45
N ASN A 327 -0.42 1.44 -6.70
CA ASN A 327 -0.99 2.66 -7.29
C ASN A 327 -2.51 2.77 -7.14
N ALA A 328 -3.24 1.64 -7.11
CA ALA A 328 -4.68 1.64 -6.85
C ALA A 328 -5.03 2.08 -5.43
N MET A 329 -4.23 1.69 -4.43
CA MET A 329 -4.40 2.12 -3.05
C MET A 329 -4.07 3.60 -2.93
N GLU A 330 -3.00 4.05 -3.57
CA GLU A 330 -2.68 5.47 -3.60
C GLU A 330 -3.78 6.31 -4.24
N ALA A 331 -4.35 5.85 -5.36
CA ALA A 331 -5.47 6.52 -6.02
C ALA A 331 -6.71 6.61 -5.10
N GLU A 332 -7.03 5.54 -4.37
CA GLU A 332 -8.12 5.53 -3.38
C GLU A 332 -7.87 6.56 -2.25
N LEU A 333 -6.62 6.67 -1.81
CA LEU A 333 -6.19 7.60 -0.77
C LEU A 333 -5.93 9.04 -1.26
N GLY A 334 -6.09 9.33 -2.55
CA GLY A 334 -5.74 10.64 -3.12
C GLY A 334 -4.24 11.00 -2.98
N LEU A 335 -3.38 9.99 -3.05
CA LEU A 335 -1.93 10.09 -3.17
C LEU A 335 -1.52 10.15 -4.66
N ASP A 336 -0.31 10.63 -4.92
CA ASP A 336 0.28 10.69 -6.27
C ASP A 336 1.24 9.51 -6.43
N ALA A 337 0.86 8.52 -7.22
CA ALA A 337 1.60 7.27 -7.44
C ALA A 337 3.01 7.42 -8.04
N ALA A 338 3.36 8.64 -8.44
CA ALA A 338 4.72 8.96 -8.88
C ALA A 338 5.61 9.50 -7.75
N LYS A 339 5.11 9.61 -6.52
CA LYS A 339 5.78 10.31 -5.42
C LYS A 339 5.61 9.57 -4.09
N ALA A 340 6.66 8.79 -3.80
CA ALA A 340 6.77 7.98 -2.59
C ALA A 340 6.41 8.75 -1.31
N ASP A 341 5.52 8.16 -0.51
CA ASP A 341 5.21 8.57 0.86
C ASP A 341 5.42 7.40 1.83
N PRO A 342 6.70 7.08 2.15
CA PRO A 342 7.03 5.93 2.98
C PRO A 342 6.50 6.03 4.42
N ALA A 343 6.04 7.22 4.86
CA ALA A 343 5.40 7.36 6.16
C ALA A 343 3.94 6.86 6.13
N ILE A 344 3.17 7.19 5.07
CA ILE A 344 1.83 6.63 4.88
C ILE A 344 1.91 5.14 4.57
N ALA A 345 2.81 4.73 3.68
CA ALA A 345 2.98 3.34 3.31
C ALA A 345 3.26 2.46 4.54
N ARG A 346 4.10 2.92 5.48
CA ARG A 346 4.34 2.22 6.76
C ARG A 346 3.09 2.07 7.64
N VAL A 347 2.18 3.02 7.62
CA VAL A 347 0.92 2.92 8.38
C VAL A 347 0.00 1.92 7.69
N VAL A 348 -0.23 2.08 6.38
CA VAL A 348 -1.10 1.23 5.56
C VAL A 348 -0.65 -0.23 5.63
N THR A 349 0.62 -0.50 5.30
CA THR A 349 1.20 -1.86 5.29
C THR A 349 1.15 -2.59 6.64
N ARG A 350 0.96 -1.88 7.76
CA ARG A 350 0.78 -2.49 9.09
C ARG A 350 -0.66 -2.85 9.42
N LEU A 351 -1.64 -2.11 8.88
CA LEU A 351 -3.07 -2.38 9.07
C LEU A 351 -3.58 -3.60 8.28
N VAL A 352 -2.68 -4.18 7.52
CA VAL A 352 -2.84 -5.33 6.65
C VAL A 352 -3.45 -6.52 7.41
N ASP A 353 -3.01 -6.88 8.63
CA ASP A 353 -3.50 -8.09 9.33
C ASP A 353 -5.02 -8.15 9.62
N GLY A 354 -5.77 -7.07 9.42
CA GLY A 354 -7.20 -6.94 9.72
C GLY A 354 -8.10 -6.50 8.55
N ASP A 355 -8.05 -7.16 7.38
CA ASP A 355 -9.05 -7.07 6.29
C ASP A 355 -9.49 -5.64 5.84
N TYR A 356 -8.70 -4.58 6.07
CA TYR A 356 -9.04 -3.16 5.80
C TYR A 356 -10.53 -2.82 6.03
N GLY A 357 -10.98 -3.01 7.26
CA GLY A 357 -12.32 -2.63 7.67
C GLY A 357 -12.63 -1.15 7.44
N GLU A 358 -13.89 -0.77 7.67
CA GLU A 358 -14.32 0.64 7.60
C GLU A 358 -13.51 1.54 8.56
N THR A 359 -13.19 1.04 9.77
CA THR A 359 -12.41 1.77 10.76
C THR A 359 -10.97 1.98 10.29
N GLU A 360 -10.33 0.96 9.74
CA GLU A 360 -8.98 1.03 9.17
C GLU A 360 -8.92 2.02 8.00
N ARG A 361 -9.93 2.02 7.12
CA ARG A 361 -9.99 2.98 5.99
C ARG A 361 -10.13 4.41 6.47
N GLN A 362 -11.07 4.70 7.38
CA GLN A 362 -11.22 6.03 7.97
C GLN A 362 -9.96 6.49 8.72
N TYR A 363 -9.23 5.55 9.32
CA TYR A 363 -7.97 5.84 9.98
C TYR A 363 -6.90 6.27 8.98
N VAL A 364 -6.71 5.49 7.91
CA VAL A 364 -5.73 5.82 6.87
C VAL A 364 -6.08 7.16 6.21
N GLU A 365 -7.35 7.41 5.89
CA GLU A 365 -7.80 8.69 5.34
C GLU A 365 -7.41 9.87 6.25
N ARG A 366 -7.65 9.76 7.57
CA ARG A 366 -7.20 10.79 8.52
C ARG A 366 -5.69 10.96 8.51
N VAL A 367 -4.93 9.86 8.56
CA VAL A 367 -3.46 9.92 8.53
C VAL A 367 -2.94 10.56 7.24
N VAL A 368 -3.61 10.33 6.11
CA VAL A 368 -3.29 10.98 4.83
C VAL A 368 -3.60 12.48 4.89
N ASP A 369 -4.73 12.90 5.46
CA ASP A 369 -5.04 14.31 5.64
C ASP A 369 -4.00 15.01 6.53
N LEU A 370 -3.47 14.32 7.55
CA LEU A 370 -2.44 14.87 8.42
C LEU A 370 -1.10 15.16 7.70
N ARG A 371 -0.88 14.62 6.50
CA ARG A 371 0.39 14.78 5.78
C ARG A 371 0.74 16.25 5.48
N GLU A 372 -0.27 17.11 5.34
CA GLU A 372 -0.06 18.53 5.03
C GLU A 372 0.63 19.30 6.15
N TYR A 373 0.56 18.76 7.37
CA TYR A 373 1.10 19.33 8.60
C TYR A 373 2.52 18.85 8.95
N ARG A 374 3.17 18.10 8.07
CA ARG A 374 4.52 17.57 8.33
C ARG A 374 5.55 18.69 8.44
N GLY A 375 6.41 18.58 9.44
CA GLY A 375 7.52 19.51 9.66
C GLY A 375 7.17 20.72 10.51
N ASN A 376 5.98 20.75 11.09
CA ASN A 376 5.58 21.67 12.14
C ASN A 376 5.46 20.86 13.45
N ASP A 377 6.16 21.27 14.51
CA ASP A 377 6.27 20.47 15.75
C ASP A 377 5.02 20.54 16.63
N TYR A 378 4.11 21.50 16.36
CA TYR A 378 2.85 21.65 17.08
C TYR A 378 1.65 21.03 16.37
N GLU A 379 1.66 21.04 15.04
CA GLU A 379 0.51 20.62 14.25
C GLU A 379 0.24 19.12 14.33
N ARG A 380 -0.94 18.76 13.81
CA ARG A 380 -1.57 17.43 14.01
C ARG A 380 -0.69 16.22 13.64
N TRP A 381 0.26 16.35 12.70
CA TRP A 381 1.19 15.25 12.38
C TRP A 381 2.12 14.92 13.57
N SER A 382 2.67 15.94 14.21
CA SER A 382 3.56 15.81 15.35
C SER A 382 2.80 15.33 16.59
N GLN A 383 1.57 15.82 16.76
CA GLN A 383 0.63 15.31 17.77
C GLN A 383 0.31 13.82 17.58
N ALA A 384 -0.05 13.38 16.38
CA ALA A 384 -0.31 11.97 16.09
C ALA A 384 0.95 11.10 16.28
N THR A 385 2.14 11.67 16.04
CA THR A 385 3.41 11.01 16.32
C THR A 385 3.63 10.85 17.84
N ALA A 386 3.38 11.90 18.62
CA ALA A 386 3.50 11.89 20.08
C ALA A 386 2.56 10.85 20.73
N LEU A 387 1.35 10.70 20.17
CA LEU A 387 0.37 9.69 20.58
C LEU A 387 0.71 8.26 20.10
N GLY A 388 1.80 8.05 19.36
CA GLY A 388 2.17 6.75 18.81
C GLY A 388 1.28 6.25 17.67
N LEU A 389 0.36 7.09 17.16
CA LEU A 389 -0.63 6.74 16.14
C LEU A 389 -0.03 6.59 14.74
N LEU A 390 1.18 7.12 14.49
CA LEU A 390 1.91 6.92 13.24
C LEU A 390 3.03 5.86 13.38
N GLY A 391 3.25 5.37 14.59
CA GLY A 391 4.41 4.59 15.00
C GLY A 391 4.21 3.08 14.96
N GLU A 392 5.23 2.36 15.45
CA GLU A 392 5.26 0.89 15.53
C GLU A 392 4.16 0.31 16.45
N GLU A 393 3.48 1.15 17.22
CA GLU A 393 2.50 0.76 18.24
C GLU A 393 1.17 0.26 17.64
N LEU A 394 0.93 0.46 16.34
CA LEU A 394 -0.15 -0.18 15.57
C LEU A 394 0.09 -1.69 15.29
N ALA A 395 0.99 -2.35 16.04
CA ALA A 395 1.52 -3.69 15.78
C ALA A 395 0.50 -4.85 15.77
N ASN A 396 -0.77 -4.60 16.12
CA ASN A 396 -1.84 -5.59 16.07
C ASN A 396 -2.61 -5.59 14.73
N GLY A 397 -2.22 -4.75 13.77
CA GLY A 397 -2.79 -4.63 12.43
C GLY A 397 -4.30 -4.40 12.38
N THR A 398 -4.87 -3.86 13.46
CA THR A 398 -6.28 -3.47 13.55
C THR A 398 -6.36 -2.13 14.27
N VAL A 399 -7.20 -1.24 13.75
CA VAL A 399 -7.43 0.07 14.35
C VAL A 399 -8.61 -0.04 15.32
N THR A 400 -8.42 0.46 16.53
CA THR A 400 -9.52 0.58 17.50
C THR A 400 -10.29 1.88 17.29
N ASP A 401 -11.59 1.89 17.61
CA ASP A 401 -12.39 3.13 17.61
C ASP A 401 -11.76 4.25 18.46
N SER A 402 -11.03 3.88 19.52
CA SER A 402 -10.29 4.83 20.36
C SER A 402 -9.13 5.49 19.63
N GLN A 403 -8.36 4.74 18.83
CA GLN A 403 -7.26 5.29 18.03
C GLN A 403 -7.81 6.17 16.91
N LEU A 404 -8.90 5.74 16.26
CA LEU A 404 -9.58 6.57 15.28
C LEU A 404 -10.08 7.87 15.92
N GLN A 405 -10.77 7.79 17.07
CA GLN A 405 -11.26 8.96 17.80
C GLN A 405 -10.11 9.89 18.22
N ALA A 406 -8.97 9.35 18.65
CA ALA A 406 -7.79 10.12 19.03
C ALA A 406 -7.21 10.95 17.88
N LEU A 407 -7.30 10.49 16.62
CA LEU A 407 -6.94 11.29 15.43
C LEU A 407 -7.98 12.34 15.02
N GLY A 408 -9.15 12.35 15.66
CA GLY A 408 -10.16 13.38 15.42
C GLY A 408 -9.79 14.70 16.11
N ASN A 409 -10.50 15.74 15.73
CA ASN A 409 -10.59 17.03 16.42
C ASN A 409 -12.08 17.37 16.41
N ASN A 410 -12.73 17.40 17.58
CA ASN A 410 -14.19 17.53 17.67
C ASN A 410 -14.66 18.96 17.88
N ASP A 411 -13.75 19.93 17.99
CA ASP A 411 -14.08 21.33 18.14
C ASP A 411 -13.44 22.20 17.03
N THR A 412 -13.05 23.42 17.37
CA THR A 412 -12.52 24.41 16.43
C THR A 412 -11.07 24.79 16.69
N ASP A 413 -10.45 24.17 17.69
CA ASP A 413 -9.06 24.37 18.02
C ASP A 413 -8.16 23.52 17.08
N LYS A 414 -6.85 23.48 17.32
CA LYS A 414 -5.88 22.77 16.47
C LYS A 414 -5.33 21.48 17.11
N LEU A 415 -5.81 21.09 18.30
CA LEU A 415 -5.43 19.84 18.97
C LEU A 415 -6.20 18.63 18.45
N LEU A 416 -5.56 17.46 18.55
CA LEU A 416 -6.20 16.17 18.37
C LEU A 416 -6.85 15.74 19.69
N ASN A 417 -8.04 15.12 19.61
CA ASN A 417 -8.78 14.62 20.77
C ASN A 417 -7.92 13.77 21.72
N GLY A 418 -6.95 13.02 21.15
CA GLY A 418 -6.01 12.22 21.92
C GLY A 418 -5.04 13.07 22.76
N ILE A 419 -4.51 14.15 22.18
CA ILE A 419 -3.64 15.09 22.90
C ILE A 419 -4.44 15.82 23.96
N GLU A 420 -5.65 16.28 23.64
CA GLU A 420 -6.52 16.93 24.63
C GLU A 420 -6.79 16.03 25.83
N THR A 421 -7.08 14.75 25.58
CA THR A 421 -7.28 13.77 26.66
C THR A 421 -6.02 13.54 27.50
N GLU A 422 -4.82 13.53 26.89
CA GLU A 422 -3.55 13.36 27.60
C GLU A 422 -3.16 14.63 28.39
N PHE A 423 -3.40 15.79 27.80
CA PHE A 423 -3.13 17.10 28.39
C PHE A 423 -4.11 17.45 29.51
N GLY A 424 -5.34 16.94 29.46
CA GLY A 424 -6.37 17.14 30.47
C GLY A 424 -7.48 18.11 30.07
N THR A 425 -7.61 18.43 28.77
CA THR A 425 -8.66 19.29 28.21
C THR A 425 -9.86 18.48 27.71
N ASP A 426 -11.02 19.13 27.48
CA ASP A 426 -12.23 18.49 26.92
C ASP A 426 -12.22 18.60 25.39
N PRO A 427 -12.17 17.47 24.65
CA PRO A 427 -12.09 17.49 23.18
C PRO A 427 -13.23 18.17 22.42
N ASN A 428 -14.26 18.62 23.13
CA ASN A 428 -15.43 19.27 22.53
C ASN A 428 -15.49 20.77 22.88
N VAL A 429 -14.46 21.31 23.52
CA VAL A 429 -14.42 22.69 24.03
C VAL A 429 -13.03 23.28 23.79
N ALA A 430 -12.93 24.13 22.76
CA ALA A 430 -11.66 24.69 22.27
C ALA A 430 -10.86 25.53 23.29
N ASP A 431 -11.49 25.94 24.39
CA ASP A 431 -10.92 26.67 25.53
C ASP A 431 -11.54 26.03 26.78
N THR A 432 -10.93 24.96 27.25
CA THR A 432 -11.48 24.13 28.33
C THR A 432 -11.48 24.88 29.66
N SER A 433 -10.44 25.66 29.92
CA SER A 433 -10.29 26.44 31.16
C SER A 433 -11.23 27.66 31.19
N GLY A 434 -11.71 28.14 30.04
CA GLY A 434 -12.52 29.35 29.92
C GLY A 434 -11.72 30.63 30.18
N ASP A 435 -10.39 30.54 30.12
CA ASP A 435 -9.50 31.68 30.31
C ASP A 435 -9.26 32.47 29.05
N GLY A 436 -9.87 32.09 27.92
CA GLY A 436 -9.76 32.74 26.62
C GLY A 436 -8.50 32.38 25.83
N PHE A 437 -7.58 31.57 26.35
CA PHE A 437 -6.58 30.87 25.56
C PHE A 437 -7.18 29.60 24.98
N LEU A 438 -6.88 29.32 23.71
CA LEU A 438 -7.27 28.05 23.12
C LEU A 438 -6.33 26.96 23.62
N ASP A 439 -6.86 25.75 23.79
CA ASP A 439 -6.13 24.62 24.41
C ASP A 439 -4.81 24.32 23.67
N HIS A 440 -4.80 24.41 22.35
CA HIS A 440 -3.58 24.27 21.54
C HIS A 440 -2.45 25.27 21.89
N LEU A 441 -2.79 26.50 22.29
CA LEU A 441 -1.79 27.51 22.67
C LEU A 441 -1.21 27.19 24.05
N LEU A 442 -2.02 26.62 24.95
CA LEU A 442 -1.58 26.17 26.27
C LEU A 442 -0.67 24.93 26.16
N TRP A 443 -1.08 23.93 25.37
CA TRP A 443 -0.34 22.67 25.20
C TRP A 443 1.01 22.85 24.48
N GLY A 444 1.04 23.63 23.40
CA GLY A 444 2.25 23.79 22.58
C GLY A 444 3.09 25.00 23.00
N PRO A 445 2.90 26.16 22.35
CA PRO A 445 3.75 27.34 22.54
C PRO A 445 3.98 27.73 24.00
N MET A 446 2.92 27.84 24.83
CA MET A 446 3.11 28.27 26.22
C MET A 446 3.88 27.27 27.08
N GLN A 447 3.65 25.97 26.91
CA GLN A 447 4.39 24.95 27.63
C GLN A 447 5.88 24.94 27.22
N ASP A 448 6.18 25.13 25.94
CA ASP A 448 7.55 25.20 25.43
C ASP A 448 8.31 26.46 25.87
N LEU A 449 7.59 27.57 26.05
CA LEU A 449 8.10 28.75 26.74
C LEU A 449 8.36 28.50 28.25
N GLY A 450 8.02 27.32 28.77
CA GLY A 450 8.26 26.94 30.16
C GLY A 450 7.31 27.62 31.15
N LEU A 451 6.13 28.04 30.68
CA LEU A 451 5.06 28.55 31.53
C LEU A 451 4.34 27.40 32.23
N ASP A 452 3.88 27.63 33.46
CA ASP A 452 3.19 26.62 34.26
C ASP A 452 1.68 26.60 33.92
N VAL A 453 1.34 26.07 32.75
CA VAL A 453 -0.05 26.06 32.27
C VAL A 453 -0.91 25.02 33.00
N SER A 454 -2.16 25.38 33.28
CA SER A 454 -3.18 24.47 33.80
C SER A 454 -4.24 24.22 32.72
N PRO A 455 -4.46 22.95 32.30
CA PRO A 455 -5.33 22.63 31.17
C PRO A 455 -6.83 22.84 31.47
N ASP A 456 -7.26 22.64 32.71
CA ASP A 456 -8.67 22.63 33.12
C ASP A 456 -9.03 23.80 34.04
N SER A 457 -8.10 24.71 34.27
CA SER A 457 -8.18 25.77 35.26
C SER A 457 -7.70 27.09 34.65
N PRO A 458 -8.40 28.22 34.86
CA PRO A 458 -8.03 29.47 34.21
C PRO A 458 -6.59 29.93 34.46
N ASN A 459 -5.88 30.33 33.40
CA ASN A 459 -4.52 30.85 33.45
C ASN A 459 -4.51 32.38 33.24
N VAL A 460 -3.81 33.08 34.13
CA VAL A 460 -3.60 34.53 34.06
C VAL A 460 -2.11 34.83 34.12
N PHE A 461 -1.54 35.28 33.01
CA PHE A 461 -0.13 35.66 32.93
C PHE A 461 0.04 37.16 33.06
N VAL A 462 0.96 37.58 33.93
CA VAL A 462 1.25 38.99 34.19
C VAL A 462 2.72 39.26 33.89
N GLU A 463 2.97 40.08 32.88
CA GLU A 463 4.27 40.69 32.63
C GLU A 463 4.48 41.83 33.65
N VAL A 464 5.63 41.82 34.32
CA VAL A 464 5.97 42.81 35.35
C VAL A 464 7.23 43.55 34.96
N ASP A 465 7.10 44.86 34.85
CA ASP A 465 8.21 45.78 34.68
C ASP A 465 8.29 46.76 35.86
N THR A 466 9.49 47.27 36.12
CA THR A 466 9.71 48.28 37.17
C THR A 466 10.46 49.48 36.63
N ALA A 467 9.99 50.68 36.97
CA ALA A 467 10.71 51.92 36.72
C ALA A 467 12.08 51.96 37.44
N GLU A 468 12.98 52.82 36.97
CA GLU A 468 14.28 53.02 37.59
C GLU A 468 14.17 53.31 39.11
N GLY A 469 14.84 52.52 39.93
CA GLY A 469 14.85 52.70 41.39
C GLY A 469 13.64 52.13 42.14
N VAL A 470 12.72 51.46 41.44
CA VAL A 470 11.59 50.70 42.00
C VAL A 470 11.93 49.21 42.03
N ALA A 471 11.57 48.53 43.12
CA ALA A 471 11.77 47.09 43.25
C ALA A 471 10.56 46.33 42.69
N ALA A 472 10.81 45.19 42.05
CA ALA A 472 9.76 44.25 41.66
C ALA A 472 9.01 43.69 42.88
N PRO A 473 7.79 43.14 42.71
CA PRO A 473 7.07 42.47 43.79
C PRO A 473 7.91 41.31 44.34
N SER A 474 7.96 41.18 45.67
CA SER A 474 8.61 40.05 46.32
C SER A 474 7.84 38.75 46.07
N GLU A 475 8.49 37.60 46.25
CA GLU A 475 7.82 36.30 46.15
C GLU A 475 6.62 36.18 47.10
N GLU A 476 6.72 36.75 48.30
CA GLU A 476 5.64 36.74 49.29
C GLU A 476 4.42 37.55 48.81
N GLN A 477 4.66 38.64 48.07
CA GLN A 477 3.59 39.44 47.48
C GLN A 477 2.92 38.73 46.31
N LYS A 478 3.73 38.15 45.40
CA LYS A 478 3.22 37.34 44.29
C LYS A 478 2.40 36.17 44.80
N GLN A 479 2.91 35.45 45.79
CA GLN A 479 2.21 34.34 46.42
C GLN A 479 0.91 34.78 47.13
N ALA A 480 0.88 35.96 47.75
CA ALA A 480 -0.34 36.47 48.37
C ALA A 480 -1.43 36.77 47.33
N VAL A 481 -1.06 37.31 46.16
CA VAL A 481 -2.00 37.50 45.05
C VAL A 481 -2.42 36.13 44.47
N GLN A 482 -1.48 35.22 44.22
CA GLN A 482 -1.77 33.87 43.74
C GLN A 482 -2.77 33.15 44.64
N SER A 483 -2.51 33.09 45.95
CA SER A 483 -3.42 32.42 46.90
C SER A 483 -4.79 33.07 47.01
N LEU A 484 -4.93 34.36 46.70
CA LEU A 484 -6.23 35.01 46.58
C LEU A 484 -7.02 34.43 45.38
N PHE A 485 -6.38 34.29 44.23
CA PHE A 485 -7.00 33.75 43.02
C PHE A 485 -7.23 32.22 43.09
N GLU A 486 -6.32 31.48 43.72
CA GLU A 486 -6.49 30.05 44.02
C GLU A 486 -7.72 29.78 44.91
N SER A 487 -8.12 30.76 45.73
CA SER A 487 -9.28 30.66 46.63
C SER A 487 -10.64 30.95 45.97
N ALA A 488 -10.66 31.03 44.63
CA ALA A 488 -11.88 31.23 43.86
C ALA A 488 -12.96 30.17 44.17
N PRO A 489 -14.26 30.50 44.01
CA PRO A 489 -15.33 29.56 44.24
C PRO A 489 -15.25 28.30 43.37
N ASP A 490 -15.69 27.15 43.90
CA ASP A 490 -15.69 25.85 43.20
C ASP A 490 -16.34 25.87 41.80
N ASN A 491 -17.29 26.78 41.56
CA ASN A 491 -17.96 26.91 40.25
C ASN A 491 -17.17 27.71 39.20
N ILE A 492 -16.06 28.32 39.60
CA ILE A 492 -15.10 29.02 38.74
C ILE A 492 -13.84 28.17 38.57
N GLY A 493 -13.48 27.41 39.61
CA GLY A 493 -12.24 26.63 39.63
C GLY A 493 -11.07 27.46 40.18
N GLU A 494 -9.94 26.79 40.39
CA GLU A 494 -8.68 27.44 40.78
C GLU A 494 -8.21 28.34 39.64
N ILE A 495 -7.74 29.56 39.95
CA ILE A 495 -7.19 30.47 38.93
C ILE A 495 -5.68 30.55 39.12
N ASN A 496 -4.93 30.09 38.12
CA ASN A 496 -3.47 30.08 38.11
C ASN A 496 -2.94 31.43 37.64
N VAL A 497 -2.48 32.25 38.59
CA VAL A 497 -1.84 33.56 38.28
C VAL A 497 -0.33 33.42 38.27
N GLN A 498 0.31 33.83 37.18
CA GLN A 498 1.77 33.79 37.04
C GLN A 498 2.33 35.16 36.76
N PHE A 499 3.33 35.56 37.55
CA PHE A 499 4.05 36.80 37.36
C PHE A 499 5.42 36.54 36.75
N ARG A 500 5.73 37.21 35.65
CA ARG A 500 7.04 37.19 35.01
C ARG A 500 7.65 38.57 35.02
N VAL A 501 8.77 38.73 35.73
CA VAL A 501 9.52 40.00 35.75
C VAL A 501 10.45 40.03 34.54
N CYS A 502 10.22 40.96 33.61
CA CYS A 502 11.03 41.07 32.40
C CYS A 502 12.10 42.14 32.54
N HIS A 503 11.69 43.39 32.76
CA HIS A 503 12.62 44.51 32.80
C HIS A 503 12.64 45.18 34.16
N THR A 504 13.85 45.36 34.65
CA THR A 504 14.13 46.25 35.78
C THR A 504 14.82 47.49 35.24
N GLU A 505 14.38 48.68 35.64
CA GLU A 505 14.91 49.99 35.20
C GLU A 505 14.29 50.55 33.91
N GLN A 506 12.98 50.33 33.70
CA GLN A 506 12.23 51.01 32.65
C GLN A 506 12.14 52.53 32.89
N ALA A 507 11.92 53.29 31.82
CA ALA A 507 11.63 54.72 31.93
C ALA A 507 10.35 54.92 32.76
N ASP A 508 10.40 55.86 33.70
CA ASP A 508 9.25 56.18 34.54
C ASP A 508 8.18 56.93 33.73
N ILE A 509 6.92 56.77 34.13
CA ILE A 509 5.75 57.31 33.41
C ILE A 509 5.20 58.50 34.19
N ALA A 510 5.23 59.69 33.57
CA ALA A 510 4.75 60.91 34.20
C ALA A 510 3.26 61.17 33.91
N GLU A 511 2.82 60.90 32.68
CA GLU A 511 1.44 61.09 32.21
C GLU A 511 0.91 59.81 31.53
N PRO A 512 -0.41 59.52 31.56
CA PRO A 512 -1.00 58.36 30.87
C PRO A 512 -0.71 58.34 29.37
N GLU A 513 -0.53 59.50 28.73
CA GLU A 513 -0.16 59.60 27.33
C GLU A 513 1.26 59.09 27.04
N ASP A 514 2.18 59.14 28.02
CA ASP A 514 3.52 58.55 27.91
C ASP A 514 3.43 57.02 27.80
N MET A 515 2.39 56.43 28.39
CA MET A 515 2.09 54.99 28.27
C MET A 515 1.74 54.62 26.82
N ILE A 516 0.97 55.46 26.12
CA ILE A 516 0.49 55.16 24.76
C ILE A 516 1.59 55.39 23.71
N GLY A 517 2.50 56.34 23.94
CA GLY A 517 3.50 56.78 22.96
C GLY A 517 4.77 55.93 22.90
N ASP A 518 5.53 55.90 24.00
CA ASP A 518 6.88 55.30 24.04
C ASP A 518 6.86 53.83 24.51
N THR A 519 5.86 53.44 25.33
CA THR A 519 5.81 52.09 25.91
C THR A 519 5.27 51.02 24.96
N LEU A 520 4.59 51.36 23.85
CA LEU A 520 4.15 50.37 22.85
C LEU A 520 5.33 49.79 22.04
N GLU A 521 6.43 50.52 21.87
CA GLU A 521 7.58 50.07 21.07
C GLU A 521 8.59 49.21 21.87
N ASP A 522 8.64 49.34 23.20
CA ASP A 522 9.64 48.69 24.08
C ASP A 522 9.13 47.40 24.79
N ARG A 523 8.02 46.81 24.34
CA ARG A 523 7.39 45.62 24.97
C ARG A 523 7.80 44.31 24.31
N ASN A 524 8.58 43.52 25.04
CA ASN A 524 9.12 42.26 24.51
C ASN A 524 8.11 41.11 24.49
N ILE A 525 7.11 41.06 25.40
CA ILE A 525 6.09 40.00 25.40
C ILE A 525 4.85 40.39 24.56
N THR A 526 5.07 41.10 23.46
CA THR A 526 3.97 41.41 22.53
C THR A 526 3.45 40.11 21.90
N GLY A 527 2.13 39.91 21.90
CA GLY A 527 1.51 38.77 21.24
C GLY A 527 1.50 37.46 22.05
N LEU A 528 1.87 37.43 23.34
CA LEU A 528 1.69 36.24 24.20
C LEU A 528 0.41 36.24 25.05
N GLY A 529 -0.38 37.30 24.99
CA GLY A 529 -1.64 37.41 25.73
C GLY A 529 -1.48 37.80 27.21
N PHE A 530 -0.32 38.32 27.62
CA PHE A 530 -0.04 38.65 29.02
C PHE A 530 -0.70 39.99 29.41
N HIS A 531 -1.13 40.09 30.66
CA HIS A 531 -1.52 41.36 31.28
C HIS A 531 -0.27 42.13 31.68
N TYR A 532 -0.21 43.43 31.39
CA TYR A 532 0.98 44.23 31.67
C TYR A 532 0.85 44.99 33.00
N LEU A 533 1.85 44.86 33.87
CA LEU A 533 1.98 45.58 35.14
C LEU A 533 3.29 46.37 35.18
N LEU A 534 3.18 47.70 35.28
CA LEU A 534 4.33 48.57 35.56
C LEU A 534 4.29 49.08 37.00
N LEU A 535 5.41 48.93 37.71
CA LEU A 535 5.66 49.60 39.00
C LEU A 535 6.41 50.91 38.80
N ALA A 536 5.73 52.06 38.90
CA ALA A 536 6.25 53.41 38.63
C ALA A 536 6.91 54.07 39.87
N ASP A 537 7.83 55.03 39.69
CA ASP A 537 8.46 55.80 40.81
C ASP A 537 7.62 57.01 41.24
N GLY A 538 6.33 56.76 41.50
CA GLY A 538 5.42 57.74 42.07
C GLY A 538 4.04 57.74 41.44
N LEU A 539 3.27 58.79 41.75
CA LEU A 539 1.93 58.99 41.22
C LEU A 539 1.98 59.46 39.77
N VAL A 540 1.44 58.65 38.85
CA VAL A 540 1.15 59.07 37.48
C VAL A 540 0.14 60.22 37.51
N ALA A 541 0.41 61.31 36.78
CA ALA A 541 -0.45 62.48 36.76
C ALA A 541 -1.81 62.14 36.14
N GLY A 542 -2.89 62.21 36.93
CA GLY A 542 -4.23 61.83 36.48
C GLY A 542 -4.77 60.56 37.13
N ALA A 543 -3.95 59.81 37.87
CA ALA A 543 -4.41 58.77 38.77
C ALA A 543 -5.46 59.34 39.76
N THR A 544 -6.54 58.59 39.98
CA THR A 544 -7.54 58.92 41.01
C THR A 544 -6.91 58.78 42.41
N GLN A 545 -7.68 59.05 43.48
CA GLN A 545 -7.22 58.94 44.86
C GLN A 545 -6.90 57.47 45.22
N GLY A 546 -5.75 56.94 44.78
CA GLY A 546 -5.41 55.53 44.93
C GLY A 546 -3.97 55.13 44.60
N ALA A 547 -3.20 56.00 43.94
CA ALA A 547 -1.82 55.71 43.54
C ALA A 547 -1.65 54.64 42.45
N THR A 548 -2.70 54.46 41.65
CA THR A 548 -2.75 53.47 40.58
C THR A 548 -3.55 53.99 39.39
N LEU A 549 -3.34 53.37 38.23
CA LEU A 549 -4.11 53.58 37.03
C LEU A 549 -4.22 52.26 36.27
N THR A 550 -5.44 51.73 36.14
CA THR A 550 -5.74 50.68 35.16
C THR A 550 -6.51 51.27 33.99
N LEU A 551 -6.07 50.96 32.78
CA LEU A 551 -6.81 51.24 31.56
C LEU A 551 -7.52 49.95 31.14
N PRO A 552 -8.79 49.76 31.53
CA PRO A 552 -9.58 48.64 31.02
C PRO A 552 -9.83 48.86 29.52
N VAL A 553 -9.75 47.79 28.76
CA VAL A 553 -10.09 47.79 27.33
C VAL A 553 -11.62 47.81 27.24
N ASP A 554 -12.21 48.96 26.93
CA ASP A 554 -13.65 49.08 26.68
C ASP A 554 -13.94 48.95 25.17
N ASP A 555 -15.02 48.23 24.85
CA ASP A 555 -15.41 47.54 23.60
C ASP A 555 -15.70 48.48 22.40
N ALA A 556 -15.31 49.75 22.44
CA ALA A 556 -15.80 50.74 21.47
C ALA A 556 -14.80 51.79 20.98
N GLN A 557 -13.58 51.89 21.53
CA GLN A 557 -12.69 52.99 21.15
C GLN A 557 -11.24 52.61 20.85
N TYR A 558 -10.79 51.42 21.25
CA TYR A 558 -9.41 50.98 21.05
C TYR A 558 -9.35 49.45 20.87
N ASP A 559 -9.69 48.97 19.67
CA ASP A 559 -9.74 47.53 19.32
C ASP A 559 -8.38 46.81 19.43
N ASP A 560 -7.27 47.54 19.59
CA ASP A 560 -5.89 47.02 19.58
C ASP A 560 -5.13 47.21 20.92
N LEU A 561 -5.79 47.66 21.99
CA LEU A 561 -5.09 47.86 23.26
C LEU A 561 -5.22 46.62 24.15
N THR A 562 -4.06 46.07 24.54
CA THR A 562 -3.86 45.12 25.66
C THR A 562 -4.42 45.71 26.96
N SER A 563 -4.53 44.96 28.06
CA SER A 563 -4.89 45.50 29.39
C SER A 563 -3.65 45.96 30.17
N TRP A 564 -3.75 47.06 30.90
CA TRP A 564 -2.59 47.76 31.47
C TRP A 564 -2.87 48.16 32.91
N MET A 565 -1.91 47.84 33.78
CA MET A 565 -1.91 48.25 35.18
C MET A 565 -0.65 49.07 35.45
N VAL A 566 -0.82 50.23 36.07
CA VAL A 566 0.29 50.99 36.64
C VAL A 566 0.05 51.17 38.13
N VAL A 567 1.03 50.75 38.92
CA VAL A 567 0.99 50.84 40.37
C VAL A 567 2.17 51.68 40.87
N ASP A 568 1.91 52.61 41.78
CA ASP A 568 2.95 53.41 42.43
C ASP A 568 3.86 52.51 43.29
N GLY A 569 5.04 52.22 42.76
CA GLY A 569 6.07 51.45 43.42
C GLY A 569 6.67 52.13 44.65
N THR A 570 6.43 53.43 44.88
CA THR A 570 6.85 54.10 46.12
C THR A 570 5.99 53.72 47.32
N LEU A 571 4.79 53.15 47.08
CA LEU A 571 3.98 52.50 48.13
C LEU A 571 4.78 51.40 48.86
N TRP A 572 5.78 50.81 48.21
CA TRP A 572 6.67 49.82 48.81
C TRP A 572 7.49 50.36 49.98
N ARG A 573 7.66 51.69 50.07
CA ARG A 573 8.48 52.33 51.12
C ARG A 573 7.71 52.60 52.42
N THR A 574 6.38 52.62 52.38
CA THR A 574 5.55 53.13 53.48
C THR A 574 4.43 52.20 53.93
N ASN A 575 4.08 51.20 53.12
CA ASN A 575 2.98 50.26 53.41
C ASN A 575 3.48 48.84 53.71
N SER A 576 2.60 47.99 54.23
CA SER A 576 2.88 46.56 54.43
C SER A 576 2.90 45.80 53.10
N GLU A 577 3.59 44.67 53.04
CA GLU A 577 3.61 43.79 51.85
C GLU A 577 2.21 43.31 51.46
N VAL A 578 1.35 43.06 52.45
CA VAL A 578 -0.06 42.65 52.22
C VAL A 578 -0.86 43.78 51.58
N TYR A 579 -0.70 45.02 52.05
CA TYR A 579 -1.35 46.18 51.42
C TYR A 579 -0.91 46.32 49.96
N GLN A 580 0.37 46.13 49.67
CA GLN A 580 0.94 46.20 48.32
C GLN A 580 0.44 45.07 47.42
N ALA A 581 0.38 43.83 47.93
CA ALA A 581 -0.26 42.72 47.24
C ALA A 581 -1.75 43.01 46.96
N GLY A 582 -2.44 43.66 47.90
CA GLY A 582 -3.82 44.06 47.73
C GLY A 582 -4.03 45.13 46.67
N THR A 583 -3.10 46.08 46.55
CA THR A 583 -3.09 47.04 45.45
C THR A 583 -2.88 46.34 44.11
N ILE A 584 -1.93 45.40 44.00
CA ILE A 584 -1.73 44.61 42.76
C ILE A 584 -3.00 43.82 42.41
N ALA A 585 -3.59 43.14 43.38
CA ALA A 585 -4.80 42.35 43.15
C ALA A 585 -6.01 43.21 42.74
N HIS A 586 -6.15 44.42 43.27
CA HIS A 586 -7.18 45.37 42.87
C HIS A 586 -7.02 45.76 41.39
N GLU A 587 -5.83 46.18 40.97
CA GLU A 587 -5.57 46.54 39.57
C GLU A 587 -5.69 45.34 38.63
N LEU A 588 -5.25 44.16 39.07
CA LEU A 588 -5.45 42.93 38.32
C LEU A 588 -6.95 42.64 38.16
N GLY A 589 -7.78 42.82 39.19
CA GLY A 589 -9.24 42.71 39.07
C GLY A 589 -9.83 43.58 37.95
N HIS A 590 -9.31 44.80 37.75
CA HIS A 590 -9.68 45.64 36.62
C HIS A 590 -9.21 45.09 35.27
N SER A 591 -7.95 44.64 35.17
CA SER A 591 -7.43 44.08 33.92
C SER A 591 -8.13 42.78 33.51
N LEU A 592 -8.67 42.05 34.49
CA LEU A 592 -9.49 40.85 34.29
C LEU A 592 -10.98 41.17 34.01
N GLY A 593 -11.36 42.45 33.91
CA GLY A 593 -12.67 42.87 33.40
C GLY A 593 -13.68 43.39 34.43
N ILE A 594 -13.24 43.73 35.65
CA ILE A 594 -14.09 44.43 36.63
C ILE A 594 -13.93 45.94 36.44
N GLY A 595 -14.78 46.56 35.62
CA GLY A 595 -14.81 48.02 35.48
C GLY A 595 -15.54 48.73 36.63
N GLY A 596 -15.25 50.01 36.86
CA GLY A 596 -15.99 50.85 37.82
C GLY A 596 -17.49 51.02 37.50
N ASP A 597 -17.89 50.70 36.27
CA ASP A 597 -19.29 50.67 35.82
C ASP A 597 -19.96 49.30 36.00
N ALA A 598 -19.19 48.23 36.25
CA ALA A 598 -19.72 46.88 36.49
C ALA A 598 -20.60 46.84 37.75
N TYR A 599 -20.21 47.58 38.80
CA TYR A 599 -21.01 47.76 40.00
C TYR A 599 -20.63 49.05 40.77
N LEU A 600 -21.62 49.75 41.32
CA LEU A 600 -21.46 51.03 42.04
C LEU A 600 -20.47 50.99 43.23
N GLY A 601 -20.18 49.79 43.75
CA GLY A 601 -19.23 49.59 44.84
C GLY A 601 -17.78 49.40 44.40
N VAL A 602 -17.52 49.16 43.12
CA VAL A 602 -16.17 49.13 42.54
C VAL A 602 -15.62 50.56 42.53
N ASP A 603 -14.36 50.74 42.94
CA ASP A 603 -13.65 52.03 42.99
C ASP A 603 -14.39 53.15 43.72
N SER A 604 -15.11 52.76 44.77
CA SER A 604 -16.12 53.62 45.34
C SER A 604 -16.18 53.49 46.85
N PHE A 605 -16.45 54.64 47.50
CA PHE A 605 -16.80 54.69 48.91
C PHE A 605 -18.33 54.63 49.12
N GLU A 606 -19.13 54.46 48.06
CA GLU A 606 -20.59 54.52 48.16
C GLU A 606 -21.21 53.27 48.80
N VAL A 607 -20.57 52.11 48.68
CA VAL A 607 -21.04 50.83 49.24
C VAL A 607 -20.17 50.44 50.43
N SER A 608 -20.78 50.14 51.58
CA SER A 608 -20.02 49.74 52.76
C SER A 608 -19.30 48.40 52.57
N ALA A 609 -18.13 48.24 53.20
CA ALA A 609 -17.39 46.98 53.25
C ALA A 609 -18.22 45.81 53.76
N GLU A 610 -19.16 46.02 54.69
CA GLU A 610 -20.07 44.97 55.15
C GLU A 610 -20.97 44.40 54.04
N ARG A 611 -21.31 45.23 53.04
CA ARG A 611 -22.22 44.87 51.96
C ARG A 611 -21.50 44.36 50.73
N TYR A 612 -20.29 44.86 50.45
CA TYR A 612 -19.48 44.44 49.33
C TYR A 612 -18.05 44.22 49.85
N GLN A 613 -17.80 42.97 50.27
CA GLN A 613 -16.54 42.52 50.83
C GLN A 613 -15.62 42.13 49.68
N SER A 614 -14.96 43.13 49.11
CA SER A 614 -14.10 42.96 47.95
C SER A 614 -13.00 43.98 48.00
N ILE A 615 -11.82 43.58 47.55
CA ILE A 615 -10.68 44.46 47.36
C ILE A 615 -10.98 45.57 46.35
N MET A 616 -11.98 45.40 45.49
CA MET A 616 -12.47 46.41 44.55
C MET A 616 -13.23 47.56 45.24
N ASN A 617 -13.52 47.47 46.54
CA ASN A 617 -14.25 48.49 47.31
C ASN A 617 -13.31 49.32 48.18
N TYR A 618 -13.28 50.64 48.01
CA TYR A 618 -12.40 51.51 48.82
C TYR A 618 -12.76 51.59 50.30
N ASN A 619 -13.96 51.16 50.71
CA ASN A 619 -14.29 51.00 52.13
C ASN A 619 -13.73 49.71 52.75
N TYR A 620 -13.29 48.75 51.94
CA TYR A 620 -12.79 47.46 52.38
C TYR A 620 -11.27 47.51 52.58
N PRO A 621 -10.72 46.99 53.69
CA PRO A 621 -9.28 47.06 53.95
C PRO A 621 -8.52 46.20 52.95
N LEU A 622 -7.55 46.79 52.24
CA LEU A 622 -6.69 46.07 51.29
C LEU A 622 -5.86 44.97 51.96
N GLU A 623 -5.71 44.99 53.28
CA GLU A 623 -5.01 43.93 54.02
C GLU A 623 -5.82 42.64 54.18
N ASP A 624 -7.14 42.66 53.99
CA ASP A 624 -8.01 41.48 54.08
C ASP A 624 -8.25 40.88 52.67
N LEU A 625 -7.18 40.58 51.91
CA LEU A 625 -7.19 40.10 50.52
C LEU A 625 -8.39 39.17 50.19
N THR A 626 -9.41 39.71 49.53
CA THR A 626 -10.59 38.95 49.13
C THR A 626 -11.31 39.60 47.96
N PHE A 627 -11.91 38.78 47.11
CA PHE A 627 -12.90 39.19 46.12
C PHE A 627 -14.28 38.72 46.57
N SER A 628 -15.32 39.47 46.20
CA SER A 628 -16.69 39.12 46.52
C SER A 628 -17.12 37.89 45.71
N THR A 629 -17.66 36.89 46.39
CA THR A 629 -18.13 35.62 45.79
C THR A 629 -19.66 35.55 45.64
N GLY A 630 -20.38 36.66 45.87
CA GLY A 630 -21.84 36.64 45.90
C GLY A 630 -22.48 38.04 45.94
N GLU A 631 -23.76 38.10 46.32
CA GLU A 631 -24.51 39.36 46.32
C GLU A 631 -23.83 40.47 47.16
N PRO A 632 -23.89 41.74 46.71
CA PRO A 632 -24.64 42.25 45.56
C PRO A 632 -23.92 42.12 44.21
N PHE A 633 -22.65 41.74 44.20
CA PHE A 633 -21.83 41.66 43.00
C PHE A 633 -20.72 40.62 43.19
N ASN A 634 -20.62 39.68 42.25
CA ASN A 634 -19.70 38.55 42.29
C ASN A 634 -18.52 38.83 41.34
N ASP A 635 -17.35 39.10 41.92
CA ASP A 635 -16.16 39.52 41.20
C ASP A 635 -15.62 38.41 40.31
N TYR A 636 -15.55 37.18 40.84
CA TYR A 636 -15.04 36.04 40.08
C TYR A 636 -15.94 35.68 38.90
N GLU A 637 -17.26 35.73 39.09
CA GLU A 637 -18.20 35.51 37.99
C GLU A 637 -18.10 36.61 36.93
N GLN A 638 -17.86 37.87 37.34
CA GLN A 638 -17.59 38.94 36.39
C GLN A 638 -16.30 38.67 35.59
N MET A 639 -15.19 38.33 36.25
CA MET A 639 -13.93 38.04 35.57
C MET A 639 -14.06 36.86 34.61
N ALA A 640 -14.70 35.76 35.02
CA ALA A 640 -14.96 34.60 34.15
C ALA A 640 -15.83 34.97 32.95
N ASN A 641 -16.87 35.81 33.11
CA ASN A 641 -17.68 36.29 32.00
C ASN A 641 -16.89 37.15 30.99
N GLN A 642 -15.74 37.69 31.40
CA GLN A 642 -14.82 38.44 30.56
C GLN A 642 -13.63 37.59 30.08
N THR A 643 -13.68 36.26 30.27
CA THR A 643 -12.58 35.32 30.03
C THR A 643 -11.28 35.83 30.65
N PHE A 644 -11.37 36.37 31.86
CA PHE A 644 -10.25 36.95 32.60
C PHE A 644 -9.48 38.02 31.80
N GLY A 645 -10.14 38.72 30.88
CA GLY A 645 -9.55 39.78 30.08
C GLY A 645 -8.58 39.32 28.96
N SER A 646 -8.25 38.02 28.89
CA SER A 646 -7.34 37.44 27.89
C SER A 646 -7.80 37.66 26.44
N ARG A 647 -9.12 37.68 26.21
CA ARG A 647 -9.74 37.89 24.89
C ARG A 647 -9.38 39.23 24.27
N PHE A 648 -8.97 40.18 25.11
CA PHE A 648 -8.53 41.52 24.72
C PHE A 648 -7.01 41.63 24.64
N GLN A 649 -6.27 40.57 24.95
CA GLN A 649 -4.83 40.55 24.85
C GLN A 649 -4.42 40.01 23.48
N ASP A 650 -3.36 40.58 22.91
CA ASP A 650 -2.78 40.12 21.66
C ASP A 650 -2.09 38.77 21.86
N ARG A 651 -2.44 37.77 21.04
CA ARG A 651 -1.91 36.40 21.05
C ARG A 651 -1.21 36.04 19.73
N SER A 652 -0.95 37.03 18.88
CA SER A 652 -0.39 36.84 17.54
C SER A 652 0.96 36.13 17.52
N THR A 653 1.80 36.33 18.53
CA THR A 653 3.10 35.66 18.66
C THR A 653 2.93 34.17 18.96
N LEU A 654 2.00 33.79 19.85
CA LEU A 654 1.72 32.36 20.11
C LEU A 654 1.14 31.66 18.88
N GLU A 655 0.25 32.33 18.15
CA GLU A 655 -0.29 31.80 16.88
C GLU A 655 0.80 31.70 15.81
N THR A 656 1.75 32.64 15.78
CA THR A 656 2.90 32.57 14.87
C THR A 656 3.82 31.41 15.22
N MET A 657 4.13 31.21 16.51
CA MET A 657 4.90 30.03 16.97
C MET A 657 4.19 28.73 16.58
N TRP A 658 2.88 28.66 16.76
CA TRP A 658 2.08 27.53 16.32
C TRP A 658 2.23 27.29 14.82
N ASP A 659 1.98 28.32 14.00
CA ASP A 659 1.98 28.21 12.54
C ASP A 659 3.38 27.89 11.97
N ASP A 660 4.43 28.43 12.59
CA ASP A 660 5.83 28.15 12.23
C ASP A 660 6.31 26.79 12.77
N GLY A 661 5.69 26.28 13.84
CA GLY A 661 6.00 24.99 14.43
C GLY A 661 7.28 25.00 15.26
N ASP A 662 7.68 26.15 15.82
CA ASP A 662 8.88 26.30 16.65
C ASP A 662 8.63 27.35 17.75
N ALA A 663 9.22 27.13 18.93
CA ALA A 663 9.15 28.06 20.03
C ALA A 663 10.16 29.20 19.81
N ASP A 664 9.70 30.45 19.88
CA ASP A 664 10.61 31.59 19.98
C ASP A 664 10.93 31.84 21.46
N GLU A 665 11.97 31.17 21.98
CA GLU A 665 12.43 31.39 23.35
C GLU A 665 12.80 32.86 23.64
N GLU A 666 13.15 33.66 22.61
CA GLU A 666 13.44 35.09 22.75
C GLU A 666 12.17 35.93 22.92
N ALA A 667 10.99 35.38 22.65
CA ALA A 667 9.70 36.05 22.91
C ALA A 667 9.43 36.27 24.40
N LEU A 668 10.18 35.59 25.28
CA LEU A 668 10.04 35.73 26.72
C LEU A 668 11.11 36.65 27.33
N CYS A 669 10.81 37.95 27.42
CA CYS A 669 11.70 38.97 28.00
C CYS A 669 13.13 39.00 27.38
#